data_AF-A0A7C2AJR9-F1
#
_entry.id   AF-A0A7C2AJR9-F1
#
_cell.length_a   1.000
_cell.length_b   1.000
_cell.length_c   1.000
_cell.angle_alpha   90.00
_cell.angle_beta   90.00
_cell.angle_gamma   90.00
#
_symmetry.space_group_name_H-M   'P 1'
#
loop_
_entity.id
_entity.type
_entity.pdbx_description
1 polymer ?
#
loop_
_entity_poly.entity_id
_entity_poly.type
_entity_poly.pdbx_seq_one_letter_code
_entity_poly.pdbx_strand_id
1 'polypeptide(L)'
;GSPGSKRDFHALAEHLRQTRRVLIPDLPGFGDSERDVADYSIRSHADYVLQLLDALHIERAHVLGFSMGGGVALELAGEVPGRVASLTLLSSIGVQELELMGDWHLNHAIHFLQWVALVAVRDLVPHFGLFDGSVLSVAYARNFLDTDQRPLRARLRALAMPVLILHGRDDVLVPYAAAEEHHRLVPQSELVTLQGNHFLVFRRPDEVATPILGFLEDVEAGRARTRADASAERIAAAAKRFDPRDVPPVSGFALVVFCVLAALSTFVSEDLTCIAVGAMVGDGRIPFLAGVLACLVGIYVGDMLLFLAGRVLGRRALRIWPLNRMLTEERVASSSRWLSDRGAIVILSSRFLPGARLPTYFAAGVLRTGFWRFNLWFLGAAALWTPLVVWGSSRVGGALGDRFVFLREHVGLGFVLTLLVLWVCVRGALALVTARGRALVRGRFLRIVRWEYWPRWVVYAPVALAVAWHGLRRGRPFAFTAVNPAIPLGGLIGESKSAILAGLCEGRGAAHMPRTLVVDGGGLDRVSAARRSERVDAFRARLARPFPLVVKPDVGQRGDGVRIVRSERELDEALEKTQGHALVQEYCGGEEFGIFHARLPSEPRGRVLSVARKRPRFVVGDGTRSLERLILEDSRLVPQARLFLDRFAERLDEVPSDGERIALGELGTHCRGAVFLEGADLLTRELEEEVAQVAAGYSGFFLGRFDLKAPSGEALSRGEFQILELNGLTSEPAHIYDPSYGPLTGMRALVQTWRLAIDIGSENARAGARVSGPVEVLGALWRYRRRSAVEPLGPEGWFELPPLEEDG
;
A
#
# COMPACT_ATOMS: atom_id res chain seq x y z
N GLY A 1 47.98 7.03 -5.76
CA GLY A 1 46.99 6.31 -4.92
C GLY A 1 45.97 7.29 -4.41
N SER A 2 44.93 6.85 -3.70
CA SER A 2 43.86 7.71 -3.17
C SER A 2 43.97 7.82 -1.63
N PRO A 3 43.86 9.01 -1.01
CA PRO A 3 43.70 10.35 -1.60
C PRO A 3 45.02 11.08 -1.89
N GLY A 4 46.14 10.36 -2.01
CA GLY A 4 47.50 10.93 -2.08
C GLY A 4 47.83 11.75 -3.34
N SER A 5 49.04 12.27 -3.38
CA SER A 5 49.60 13.05 -4.51
C SER A 5 51.00 12.58 -4.88
N LYS A 6 51.56 13.12 -5.98
CA LYS A 6 52.93 12.84 -6.41
C LYS A 6 53.97 13.11 -5.33
N ARG A 7 53.69 14.06 -4.42
CA ARG A 7 54.60 14.45 -3.33
C ARG A 7 54.88 13.30 -2.36
N ASP A 8 53.93 12.39 -2.17
CA ASP A 8 54.07 11.25 -1.26
C ASP A 8 55.19 10.31 -1.72
N PHE A 9 55.47 10.26 -3.03
CA PHE A 9 56.47 9.37 -3.62
C PHE A 9 57.86 10.00 -3.73
N HIS A 10 58.06 11.28 -3.36
CA HIS A 10 59.34 11.95 -3.56
C HIS A 10 60.50 11.19 -2.91
N ALA A 11 60.36 10.75 -1.66
CA ALA A 11 61.43 10.04 -0.96
C ALA A 11 61.79 8.68 -1.60
N LEU A 12 60.79 7.95 -2.13
CA LEU A 12 61.03 6.73 -2.89
C LEU A 12 61.68 7.03 -4.25
N ALA A 13 61.24 8.11 -4.91
CA ALA A 13 61.76 8.53 -6.20
C ALA A 13 63.23 8.96 -6.14
N GLU A 14 63.69 9.55 -5.02
CA GLU A 14 65.10 9.87 -4.80
C GLU A 14 66.02 8.66 -4.92
N HIS A 15 65.55 7.47 -4.52
CA HIS A 15 66.28 6.21 -4.67
C HIS A 15 66.22 5.71 -6.12
N LEU A 16 65.04 5.73 -6.73
CA LEU A 16 64.82 5.18 -8.07
C LEU A 16 65.46 6.03 -9.18
N ARG A 17 65.55 7.36 -8.99
CA ARG A 17 66.07 8.30 -10.00
C ARG A 17 67.58 8.22 -10.20
N GLN A 18 68.28 7.49 -9.35
CA GLN A 18 69.74 7.31 -9.47
C GLN A 18 70.12 6.52 -10.72
N THR A 19 69.25 5.61 -11.18
CA THR A 19 69.52 4.74 -12.33
C THR A 19 68.47 4.85 -13.43
N ARG A 20 67.31 5.47 -13.16
CA ARG A 20 66.16 5.46 -14.08
C ARG A 20 65.49 6.82 -14.17
N ARG A 21 64.82 7.08 -15.30
CA ARG A 21 63.88 8.21 -15.42
C ARG A 21 62.60 7.85 -14.67
N VAL A 22 62.27 8.61 -13.63
CA VAL A 22 61.06 8.40 -12.80
C VAL A 22 59.98 9.41 -13.19
N LEU A 23 58.76 8.92 -13.40
CA LEU A 23 57.57 9.74 -13.65
C LEU A 23 56.53 9.48 -12.56
N ILE A 24 56.02 10.55 -11.96
CA ILE A 24 55.04 10.47 -10.86
C ILE A 24 53.89 11.43 -11.15
N PRO A 25 52.84 10.97 -11.86
CA PRO A 25 51.71 11.83 -12.18
C PRO A 25 50.79 12.02 -10.96
N ASP A 26 50.19 13.21 -10.86
CA ASP A 26 48.96 13.40 -10.11
C ASP A 26 47.80 12.92 -10.98
N LEU A 27 47.05 11.91 -10.53
CA LEU A 27 45.87 11.43 -11.26
C LEU A 27 44.74 12.49 -11.22
N PRO A 28 43.88 12.58 -12.25
CA PRO A 28 42.76 13.52 -12.21
C PRO A 28 41.87 13.30 -10.98
N GLY A 29 41.47 14.40 -10.34
CA GLY A 29 40.84 14.42 -9.03
C GLY A 29 41.79 14.64 -7.85
N PHE A 30 43.11 14.54 -8.06
CA PHE A 30 44.11 14.55 -7.00
C PHE A 30 45.27 15.52 -7.27
N GLY A 31 45.98 15.89 -6.20
CA GLY A 31 47.17 16.74 -6.27
C GLY A 31 46.93 18.06 -6.98
N ASP A 32 47.79 18.36 -7.96
CA ASP A 32 47.74 19.56 -8.79
C ASP A 32 46.98 19.35 -10.13
N SER A 33 46.40 18.16 -10.37
CA SER A 33 45.60 17.88 -11.58
C SER A 33 44.18 18.41 -11.46
N GLU A 34 43.46 18.50 -12.60
CA GLU A 34 42.05 18.91 -12.65
C GLU A 34 41.21 18.10 -11.64
N ARG A 35 40.41 18.79 -10.83
CA ARG A 35 39.68 18.19 -9.71
C ARG A 35 38.29 17.74 -10.08
N ASP A 36 37.66 18.41 -11.04
CA ASP A 36 36.32 18.09 -11.51
C ASP A 36 36.39 17.26 -12.80
N VAL A 37 36.20 15.95 -12.67
CA VAL A 37 36.24 15.02 -13.81
C VAL A 37 34.98 14.16 -13.84
N ALA A 38 34.59 13.73 -15.05
CA ALA A 38 33.35 12.99 -15.24
C ALA A 38 33.38 11.58 -14.62
N ASP A 39 34.54 10.94 -14.58
CA ASP A 39 34.73 9.56 -14.13
C ASP A 39 36.03 9.46 -13.31
N TYR A 40 35.92 9.06 -12.03
CA TYR A 40 37.06 8.88 -11.13
C TYR A 40 37.51 7.42 -11.00
N SER A 41 36.99 6.53 -11.84
CA SER A 41 37.28 5.10 -11.78
C SER A 41 38.74 4.79 -12.11
N ILE A 42 39.22 3.67 -11.56
CA ILE A 42 40.56 3.13 -11.89
C ILE A 42 40.77 2.90 -13.39
N ARG A 43 39.70 2.63 -14.14
CA ARG A 43 39.75 2.40 -15.58
C ARG A 43 40.01 3.71 -16.32
N SER A 44 39.24 4.75 -16.00
CA SER A 44 39.47 6.08 -16.57
C SER A 44 40.86 6.59 -16.22
N HIS A 45 41.32 6.39 -14.98
CA HIS A 45 42.70 6.72 -14.59
C HIS A 45 43.75 5.95 -15.38
N ALA A 46 43.51 4.70 -15.79
CA ALA A 46 44.43 3.95 -16.64
C ALA A 46 44.51 4.56 -18.05
N ASP A 47 43.37 4.99 -18.61
CA ASP A 47 43.32 5.72 -19.89
C ASP A 47 44.12 7.02 -19.83
N TYR A 48 44.03 7.77 -18.73
CA TYR A 48 44.82 8.99 -18.55
C TYR A 48 46.33 8.70 -18.46
N VAL A 49 46.73 7.63 -17.79
CA VAL A 49 48.15 7.22 -17.75
C VAL A 49 48.63 6.82 -19.14
N LEU A 50 47.82 6.10 -19.92
CA LEU A 50 48.15 5.75 -21.30
C LEU A 50 48.34 6.99 -22.18
N GLN A 51 47.41 7.95 -22.10
CA GLN A 51 47.51 9.22 -22.82
C GLN A 51 48.76 10.02 -22.42
N LEU A 52 49.14 9.99 -21.14
CA LEU A 52 50.37 10.62 -20.65
C LEU A 52 51.62 9.95 -21.26
N LEU A 53 51.65 8.61 -21.33
CA LEU A 53 52.75 7.90 -21.98
C LEU A 53 52.85 8.27 -23.47
N ASP A 54 51.71 8.38 -24.16
CA ASP A 54 51.67 8.77 -25.57
C ASP A 54 52.16 10.21 -25.79
N ALA A 55 51.71 11.15 -24.95
CA ALA A 55 52.12 12.55 -24.98
C ALA A 55 53.61 12.74 -24.68
N LEU A 56 54.19 11.87 -23.85
CA LEU A 56 55.62 11.86 -23.53
C LEU A 56 56.46 10.99 -24.49
N HIS A 57 55.83 10.39 -25.50
CA HIS A 57 56.44 9.48 -26.46
C HIS A 57 57.17 8.29 -25.81
N ILE A 58 56.54 7.68 -24.80
CA ILE A 58 57.07 6.52 -24.08
C ILE A 58 56.37 5.25 -24.58
N GLU A 59 57.08 4.45 -25.37
CA GLU A 59 56.53 3.22 -25.94
C GLU A 59 56.27 2.15 -24.87
N ARG A 60 57.18 1.99 -23.90
CA ARG A 60 57.07 0.97 -22.86
C ARG A 60 57.70 1.45 -21.56
N ALA A 61 57.07 1.14 -20.42
CA ALA A 61 57.55 1.56 -19.10
C ALA A 61 57.40 0.46 -18.04
N HIS A 62 58.23 0.51 -17.00
CA HIS A 62 57.98 -0.20 -15.74
C HIS A 62 56.92 0.57 -14.95
N VAL A 63 55.85 -0.11 -14.52
CA VAL A 63 54.70 0.54 -13.89
C VAL A 63 54.62 0.14 -12.42
N LEU A 64 54.70 1.13 -11.53
CA LEU A 64 54.50 0.97 -10.10
C LEU A 64 53.13 1.55 -9.72
N GLY A 65 52.32 0.75 -9.03
CA GLY A 65 51.01 1.17 -8.54
C GLY A 65 50.87 0.96 -7.04
N PHE A 66 50.49 2.02 -6.31
CA PHE A 66 50.27 1.98 -4.86
C PHE A 66 48.79 2.09 -4.51
N SER A 67 48.32 1.23 -3.61
CA SER A 67 46.93 1.26 -3.12
C SER A 67 45.95 1.24 -4.30
N MET A 68 45.04 2.21 -4.40
CA MET A 68 44.16 2.39 -5.57
C MET A 68 44.92 2.49 -6.90
N GLY A 69 46.10 3.13 -6.90
CA GLY A 69 46.95 3.24 -8.09
C GLY A 69 47.48 1.90 -8.59
N GLY A 70 47.47 0.85 -7.76
CA GLY A 70 47.74 -0.50 -8.21
C GLY A 70 46.58 -1.09 -9.01
N GLY A 71 45.32 -0.74 -8.70
CA GLY A 71 44.16 -1.04 -9.56
C GLY A 71 44.27 -0.37 -10.93
N VAL A 72 44.70 0.91 -10.97
CA VAL A 72 45.01 1.63 -12.21
C VAL A 72 46.09 0.91 -13.03
N ALA A 73 47.17 0.49 -12.37
CA ALA A 73 48.26 -0.24 -13.02
C ALA A 73 47.81 -1.62 -13.53
N LEU A 74 46.90 -2.29 -12.82
CA LEU A 74 46.29 -3.55 -13.25
C LEU A 74 45.39 -3.39 -14.48
N GLU A 75 44.57 -2.35 -14.55
CA GLU A 75 43.78 -2.07 -15.75
C GLU A 75 44.69 -1.73 -16.94
N LEU A 76 45.68 -0.86 -16.76
CA LEU A 76 46.64 -0.52 -17.82
C LEU A 76 47.36 -1.77 -18.36
N ALA A 77 47.88 -2.61 -17.46
CA ALA A 77 48.56 -3.86 -17.84
C ALA A 77 47.60 -4.89 -18.47
N GLY A 78 46.32 -4.84 -18.11
CA GLY A 78 45.28 -5.72 -18.63
C GLY A 78 44.72 -5.30 -19.98
N GLU A 79 44.67 -4.00 -20.28
CA GLU A 79 44.15 -3.44 -21.53
C GLU A 79 45.24 -3.31 -22.59
N VAL A 80 46.44 -2.84 -22.22
CA VAL A 80 47.56 -2.61 -23.14
C VAL A 80 48.87 -3.25 -22.63
N PRO A 81 48.92 -4.59 -22.47
CA PRO A 81 50.07 -5.28 -21.87
C PRO A 81 51.41 -5.00 -22.56
N GLY A 82 51.40 -4.70 -23.87
CA GLY A 82 52.61 -4.35 -24.64
C GLY A 82 53.29 -3.05 -24.17
N ARG A 83 52.55 -2.15 -23.50
CA ARG A 83 53.07 -0.88 -22.96
C ARG A 83 53.72 -1.04 -21.58
N VAL A 84 53.58 -2.21 -20.95
CA VAL A 84 54.07 -2.49 -19.59
C VAL A 84 55.26 -3.46 -19.64
N ALA A 85 56.44 -3.00 -19.20
CA ALA A 85 57.66 -3.81 -19.12
C ALA A 85 57.61 -4.80 -17.95
N SER A 86 57.29 -4.29 -16.78
CA SER A 86 56.96 -5.06 -15.58
C SER A 86 55.96 -4.27 -14.73
N LEU A 87 55.30 -4.98 -13.82
CA LEU A 87 54.32 -4.41 -12.91
C LEU A 87 54.79 -4.58 -11.46
N THR A 88 54.71 -3.51 -10.68
CA THR A 88 54.98 -3.55 -9.24
C THR A 88 53.77 -3.04 -8.47
N LEU A 89 53.20 -3.90 -7.62
CA LEU A 89 52.03 -3.63 -6.80
C LEU A 89 52.46 -3.36 -5.35
N LEU A 90 52.27 -2.12 -4.90
CA LEU A 90 52.65 -1.66 -3.55
C LEU A 90 51.38 -1.49 -2.70
N SER A 91 51.17 -2.33 -1.68
CA SER A 91 49.95 -2.28 -0.86
C SER A 91 48.66 -2.14 -1.70
N SER A 92 48.59 -2.87 -2.82
CA SER A 92 47.67 -2.60 -3.93
C SER A 92 46.26 -3.14 -3.69
N ILE A 93 45.24 -2.43 -4.16
CA ILE A 93 43.89 -3.02 -4.35
C ILE A 93 43.92 -4.08 -5.49
N GLY A 94 42.83 -4.84 -5.65
CA GLY A 94 42.72 -5.81 -6.73
C GLY A 94 41.46 -6.65 -6.64
N VAL A 95 41.51 -7.79 -5.97
CA VAL A 95 40.36 -8.70 -5.89
C VAL A 95 39.22 -8.09 -5.04
N GLN A 96 38.01 -8.01 -5.61
CA GLN A 96 36.81 -7.44 -4.98
C GLN A 96 36.46 -8.10 -3.64
N GLU A 97 36.72 -9.39 -3.50
CA GLU A 97 36.30 -10.16 -2.32
C GLU A 97 37.05 -9.76 -1.04
N LEU A 98 38.15 -9.01 -1.18
CA LEU A 98 38.98 -8.52 -0.08
C LEU A 98 38.92 -6.98 0.09
N GLU A 99 38.06 -6.31 -0.67
CA GLU A 99 37.76 -4.89 -0.46
C GLU A 99 36.66 -4.75 0.59
N LEU A 100 36.94 -4.04 1.69
CA LEU A 100 35.94 -3.63 2.69
C LEU A 100 35.00 -4.78 3.14
N MET A 101 33.75 -4.81 2.65
CA MET A 101 32.75 -5.84 2.98
C MET A 101 32.77 -7.04 2.04
N GLY A 102 33.72 -7.10 1.10
CA GLY A 102 33.95 -8.18 0.13
C GLY A 102 32.82 -8.43 -0.85
N ASP A 103 31.83 -7.52 -0.93
CA ASP A 103 30.71 -7.55 -1.87
C ASP A 103 30.56 -6.18 -2.53
N TRP A 104 30.44 -6.18 -3.86
CA TRP A 104 30.39 -4.96 -4.67
C TRP A 104 29.19 -4.07 -4.33
N HIS A 105 28.01 -4.66 -4.15
CA HIS A 105 26.78 -3.90 -3.91
C HIS A 105 26.79 -3.25 -2.52
N LEU A 106 27.24 -3.99 -1.50
CA LEU A 106 27.39 -3.46 -0.14
C LEU A 106 28.43 -2.34 -0.09
N ASN A 107 29.59 -2.55 -0.73
CA ASN A 107 30.63 -1.53 -0.79
C ASN A 107 30.12 -0.27 -1.52
N HIS A 108 29.44 -0.41 -2.66
CA HIS A 108 28.92 0.73 -3.42
C HIS A 108 27.81 1.48 -2.67
N ALA A 109 26.98 0.78 -1.89
CA ALA A 109 26.03 1.45 -1.01
C ALA A 109 26.74 2.31 0.05
N ILE A 110 27.83 1.80 0.65
CA ILE A 110 28.64 2.55 1.61
C ILE A 110 29.31 3.75 0.94
N HIS A 111 29.93 3.58 -0.23
CA HIS A 111 30.58 4.67 -0.96
C HIS A 111 29.58 5.72 -1.46
N PHE A 112 28.37 5.31 -1.84
CA PHE A 112 27.30 6.23 -2.20
C PHE A 112 26.88 7.09 -1.00
N LEU A 113 26.67 6.48 0.17
CA LEU A 113 26.35 7.21 1.39
C LEU A 113 27.50 8.15 1.81
N GLN A 114 28.74 7.69 1.69
CA GLN A 114 29.93 8.50 1.93
C GLN A 114 29.98 9.72 1.00
N TRP A 115 29.71 9.52 -0.29
CA TRP A 115 29.65 10.60 -1.28
C TRP A 115 28.56 11.61 -0.93
N VAL A 116 27.33 11.15 -0.65
CA VAL A 116 26.22 12.03 -0.23
C VAL A 116 26.60 12.83 1.02
N ALA A 117 27.23 12.19 2.01
CA ALA A 117 27.66 12.87 3.24
C ALA A 117 28.71 13.95 2.97
N LEU A 118 29.71 13.67 2.13
CA LEU A 118 30.75 14.65 1.80
C LEU A 118 30.21 15.80 0.94
N VAL A 119 29.28 15.52 0.03
CA VAL A 119 28.54 16.57 -0.71
C VAL A 119 27.73 17.43 0.25
N ALA A 120 27.00 16.83 1.19
CA ALA A 120 26.24 17.57 2.19
C ALA A 120 27.14 18.43 3.08
N VAL A 121 28.30 17.93 3.51
CA VAL A 121 29.26 18.74 4.28
C VAL A 121 29.80 19.90 3.45
N ARG A 122 30.13 19.68 2.18
CA ARG A 122 30.60 20.74 1.27
C ARG A 122 29.51 21.79 1.01
N ASP A 123 28.29 21.37 0.71
CA ASP A 123 27.26 22.28 0.18
C ASP A 123 26.34 22.86 1.26
N LEU A 124 26.15 22.17 2.39
CA LEU A 124 25.22 22.58 3.45
C LEU A 124 25.91 23.16 4.69
N VAL A 125 27.22 22.95 4.86
CA VAL A 125 27.97 23.53 5.99
C VAL A 125 28.75 24.73 5.49
N PRO A 126 28.53 25.94 6.05
CA PRO A 126 29.33 27.11 5.70
C PRO A 126 30.76 26.92 6.22
N HIS A 127 31.62 26.37 5.37
CA HIS A 127 32.99 25.99 5.73
C HIS A 127 34.04 27.03 5.32
N PHE A 128 33.68 28.08 4.57
CA PHE A 128 34.58 29.20 4.22
C PHE A 128 35.94 28.73 3.64
N GLY A 129 35.92 27.67 2.84
CA GLY A 129 37.12 27.07 2.24
C GLY A 129 37.95 26.14 3.14
N LEU A 130 37.57 25.92 4.42
CA LEU A 130 38.26 25.01 5.34
C LEU A 130 38.38 23.56 4.81
N PHE A 131 37.46 23.13 3.94
CA PHE A 131 37.43 21.77 3.39
C PHE A 131 37.92 21.65 1.94
N ASP A 132 38.25 22.76 1.25
CA ASP A 132 38.55 22.76 -0.19
C ASP A 132 39.86 22.00 -0.52
N GLY A 133 40.78 21.92 0.44
CA GLY A 133 42.03 21.15 0.37
C GLY A 133 42.03 19.83 1.15
N SER A 134 40.87 19.40 1.69
CA SER A 134 40.78 18.19 2.50
C SER A 134 41.12 16.93 1.68
N VAL A 135 41.86 16.01 2.31
CA VAL A 135 42.09 14.64 1.78
C VAL A 135 40.79 13.83 1.73
N LEU A 136 39.84 14.08 2.64
CA LEU A 136 38.50 13.53 2.60
C LEU A 136 37.60 14.49 1.83
N SER A 137 37.51 14.28 0.51
CA SER A 137 36.80 15.15 -0.43
C SER A 137 35.79 14.37 -1.27
N VAL A 138 34.98 15.11 -2.05
CA VAL A 138 34.05 14.49 -3.02
C VAL A 138 34.79 13.63 -4.04
N ALA A 139 35.97 14.07 -4.51
CA ALA A 139 36.82 13.30 -5.42
C ALA A 139 37.29 11.97 -4.77
N TYR A 140 37.68 12.00 -3.50
CA TYR A 140 38.04 10.80 -2.75
C TYR A 140 36.88 9.79 -2.69
N ALA A 141 35.67 10.22 -2.36
CA ALA A 141 34.51 9.31 -2.32
C ALA A 141 34.13 8.79 -3.72
N ARG A 142 34.15 9.67 -4.74
CA ARG A 142 33.87 9.31 -6.13
C ARG A 142 34.85 8.27 -6.66
N ASN A 143 36.11 8.33 -6.26
CA ASN A 143 37.12 7.38 -6.70
C ASN A 143 36.81 5.92 -6.30
N PHE A 144 36.17 5.69 -5.15
CA PHE A 144 35.69 4.34 -4.78
C PHE A 144 34.29 4.05 -5.33
N LEU A 145 33.41 5.06 -5.39
CA LEU A 145 32.04 4.90 -5.90
C LEU A 145 31.99 4.58 -7.40
N ASP A 146 32.89 5.16 -8.19
CA ASP A 146 32.94 4.98 -9.64
C ASP A 146 33.76 3.73 -10.03
N THR A 147 34.55 3.19 -9.10
CA THR A 147 35.45 2.05 -9.35
C THR A 147 34.73 0.71 -9.22
N ASP A 148 34.85 -0.13 -10.26
CA ASP A 148 34.45 -1.54 -10.21
C ASP A 148 35.67 -2.46 -10.16
N GLN A 149 35.91 -3.12 -9.02
CA GLN A 149 37.05 -4.05 -8.86
C GLN A 149 36.74 -5.48 -9.34
N ARG A 150 35.49 -5.83 -9.68
CA ARG A 150 35.13 -7.19 -10.10
C ARG A 150 35.95 -7.70 -11.30
N PRO A 151 36.27 -6.88 -12.32
CA PRO A 151 37.12 -7.31 -13.44
C PRO A 151 38.56 -7.64 -13.05
N LEU A 152 39.10 -7.04 -11.98
CA LEU A 152 40.52 -7.10 -11.65
C LEU A 152 41.02 -8.52 -11.35
N ARG A 153 40.16 -9.42 -10.84
CA ARG A 153 40.51 -10.84 -10.67
C ARG A 153 40.85 -11.49 -12.02
N ALA A 154 40.07 -11.21 -13.06
CA ALA A 154 40.34 -11.70 -14.39
C ALA A 154 41.59 -11.05 -14.99
N ARG A 155 41.80 -9.74 -14.75
CA ARG A 155 43.02 -9.03 -15.16
C ARG A 155 44.28 -9.65 -14.55
N LEU A 156 44.32 -9.83 -13.22
CA LEU A 156 45.40 -10.51 -12.51
C LEU A 156 45.70 -11.90 -13.13
N ARG A 157 44.64 -12.68 -13.37
CA ARG A 157 44.78 -14.00 -14.01
C ARG A 157 45.26 -13.93 -15.45
N ALA A 158 45.18 -12.81 -16.15
CA ALA A 158 45.63 -12.66 -17.53
C ALA A 158 47.07 -12.13 -17.65
N LEU A 159 47.66 -11.62 -16.57
CA LEU A 159 49.01 -11.03 -16.59
C LEU A 159 50.06 -12.05 -17.03
N ALA A 160 50.89 -11.65 -18.01
CA ALA A 160 51.96 -12.47 -18.57
C ALA A 160 53.37 -11.96 -18.23
N MET A 161 53.51 -10.64 -18.02
CA MET A 161 54.77 -9.97 -17.69
C MET A 161 55.25 -10.32 -16.27
N PRO A 162 56.51 -10.00 -15.92
CA PRO A 162 57.01 -10.08 -14.55
C PRO A 162 56.24 -9.15 -13.61
N VAL A 163 55.93 -9.64 -12.41
CA VAL A 163 55.16 -8.90 -11.40
C VAL A 163 55.84 -8.99 -10.03
N LEU A 164 56.07 -7.85 -9.39
CA LEU A 164 56.48 -7.74 -8.00
C LEU A 164 55.29 -7.26 -7.15
N ILE A 165 55.05 -7.91 -6.03
CA ILE A 165 54.04 -7.53 -5.04
C ILE A 165 54.78 -7.23 -3.74
N LEU A 166 54.61 -6.04 -3.21
CA LEU A 166 55.23 -5.62 -1.96
C LEU A 166 54.16 -5.09 -1.01
N HIS A 167 54.04 -5.69 0.17
CA HIS A 167 52.93 -5.42 1.07
C HIS A 167 53.34 -5.49 2.54
N GLY A 168 52.76 -4.60 3.35
CA GLY A 168 52.94 -4.58 4.80
C GLY A 168 52.08 -5.61 5.52
N ARG A 169 52.65 -6.37 6.45
CA ARG A 169 51.90 -7.40 7.18
C ARG A 169 50.78 -6.83 8.06
N ASP A 170 50.91 -5.59 8.50
CA ASP A 170 49.96 -4.89 9.39
C ASP A 170 49.09 -3.87 8.62
N ASP A 171 48.95 -4.03 7.32
CA ASP A 171 48.11 -3.16 6.48
C ASP A 171 46.62 -3.42 6.77
N VAL A 172 45.97 -2.43 7.37
CA VAL A 172 44.55 -2.46 7.73
C VAL A 172 43.64 -1.82 6.68
N LEU A 173 44.20 -1.07 5.72
CA LEU A 173 43.43 -0.40 4.68
C LEU A 173 43.25 -1.31 3.48
N VAL A 174 44.35 -1.96 3.06
CA VAL A 174 44.31 -3.04 2.10
C VAL A 174 44.86 -4.28 2.80
N PRO A 175 44.02 -5.24 3.18
CA PRO A 175 44.44 -6.37 4.00
C PRO A 175 45.56 -7.15 3.30
N TYR A 176 46.55 -7.62 4.06
CA TYR A 176 47.68 -8.41 3.54
C TYR A 176 47.23 -9.66 2.75
N ALA A 177 46.07 -10.23 3.11
CA ALA A 177 45.43 -11.32 2.35
C ALA A 177 45.20 -10.98 0.86
N ALA A 178 45.06 -9.69 0.51
CA ALA A 178 44.95 -9.24 -0.88
C ALA A 178 46.23 -9.54 -1.66
N ALA A 179 47.40 -9.24 -1.08
CA ALA A 179 48.69 -9.56 -1.71
C ALA A 179 48.91 -11.07 -1.82
N GLU A 180 48.50 -11.85 -0.82
CA GLU A 180 48.57 -13.32 -0.89
C GLU A 180 47.71 -13.87 -2.02
N GLU A 181 46.49 -13.35 -2.17
CA GLU A 181 45.58 -13.75 -3.24
C GLU A 181 46.07 -13.26 -4.62
N HIS A 182 46.60 -12.04 -4.74
CA HIS A 182 47.24 -11.57 -5.97
C HIS A 182 48.41 -12.47 -6.36
N HIS A 183 49.26 -12.78 -5.39
CA HIS A 183 50.41 -13.66 -5.60
C HIS A 183 49.96 -15.05 -6.06
N ARG A 184 48.92 -15.62 -5.43
CA ARG A 184 48.33 -16.89 -5.86
C ARG A 184 47.78 -16.83 -7.29
N LEU A 185 47.10 -15.75 -7.66
CA LEU A 185 46.49 -15.58 -8.99
C LEU A 185 47.49 -15.29 -10.11
N VAL A 186 48.68 -14.80 -9.77
CA VAL A 186 49.77 -14.45 -10.69
C VAL A 186 50.94 -15.42 -10.46
N PRO A 187 50.98 -16.58 -11.13
CA PRO A 187 51.92 -17.67 -10.85
C PRO A 187 53.40 -17.26 -10.86
N GLN A 188 53.77 -16.31 -11.72
CA GLN A 188 55.12 -15.80 -11.91
C GLN A 188 55.52 -14.66 -10.97
N SER A 189 54.61 -14.19 -10.12
CA SER A 189 54.87 -13.03 -9.27
C SER A 189 55.86 -13.32 -8.15
N GLU A 190 56.52 -12.26 -7.68
CA GLU A 190 57.32 -12.22 -6.45
C GLU A 190 56.55 -11.50 -5.36
N LEU A 191 56.48 -12.08 -4.15
CA LEU A 191 55.85 -11.46 -2.99
C LEU A 191 56.91 -11.11 -1.96
N VAL A 192 57.06 -9.82 -1.68
CA VAL A 192 57.93 -9.27 -0.65
C VAL A 192 57.07 -8.74 0.50
N THR A 193 57.18 -9.39 1.65
CA THR A 193 56.42 -9.03 2.85
C THR A 193 57.30 -8.19 3.77
N LEU A 194 56.86 -6.98 4.10
CA LEU A 194 57.54 -6.10 5.03
C LEU A 194 56.76 -5.95 6.34
N GLN A 195 57.46 -5.61 7.42
CA GLN A 195 56.83 -5.25 8.69
C GLN A 195 56.37 -3.79 8.63
N GLY A 196 55.07 -3.53 8.77
CA GLY A 196 54.51 -2.19 8.64
C GLY A 196 53.07 -2.17 8.14
N ASN A 197 52.48 -0.97 8.19
CA ASN A 197 51.10 -0.69 7.77
C ASN A 197 51.04 -0.14 6.32
N HIS A 198 49.85 0.25 5.87
CA HIS A 198 49.60 0.79 4.51
C HIS A 198 50.58 1.89 4.07
N PHE A 199 51.10 2.69 5.00
CA PHE A 199 51.93 3.86 4.70
C PHE A 199 53.44 3.57 4.77
N LEU A 200 53.84 2.31 4.95
CA LEU A 200 55.27 1.93 4.99
C LEU A 200 56.00 2.36 3.72
N VAL A 201 55.30 2.39 2.58
CA VAL A 201 55.80 2.84 1.26
C VAL A 201 56.42 4.24 1.33
N PHE A 202 55.87 5.12 2.18
CA PHE A 202 56.32 6.49 2.32
C PHE A 202 57.23 6.69 3.55
N ARG A 203 57.01 5.91 4.61
CA ARG A 203 57.75 6.05 5.88
C ARG A 203 59.08 5.32 5.89
N ARG A 204 59.25 4.31 5.04
CA ARG A 204 60.47 3.48 4.95
C ARG A 204 60.88 3.29 3.48
N PRO A 205 61.17 4.38 2.75
CA PRO A 205 61.45 4.32 1.32
C PRO A 205 62.67 3.44 1.00
N ASP A 206 63.68 3.38 1.86
CA ASP A 206 64.91 2.60 1.65
C ASP A 206 64.62 1.08 1.64
N GLU A 207 63.82 0.61 2.60
CA GLU A 207 63.37 -0.79 2.71
C GLU A 207 62.51 -1.20 1.50
N VAL A 208 61.79 -0.24 0.90
CA VAL A 208 60.91 -0.46 -0.24
C VAL A 208 61.65 -0.35 -1.58
N ALA A 209 62.60 0.58 -1.70
CA ALA A 209 63.36 0.82 -2.91
C ALA A 209 64.27 -0.38 -3.27
N THR A 210 64.90 -0.99 -2.27
CA THR A 210 65.84 -2.11 -2.46
C THR A 210 65.25 -3.28 -3.27
N PRO A 211 64.13 -3.90 -2.86
CA PRO A 211 63.52 -4.98 -3.65
C PRO A 211 62.99 -4.52 -5.01
N ILE A 212 62.53 -3.28 -5.13
CA ILE A 212 62.08 -2.72 -6.41
C ILE A 212 63.26 -2.63 -7.39
N LEU A 213 64.37 -2.04 -6.98
CA LEU A 213 65.55 -1.86 -7.83
C LEU A 213 66.10 -3.21 -8.31
N GLY A 214 66.24 -4.19 -7.41
CA GLY A 214 66.70 -5.54 -7.77
C GLY A 214 65.76 -6.22 -8.77
N PHE A 215 64.44 -6.13 -8.55
CA PHE A 215 63.45 -6.67 -9.48
C PHE A 215 63.53 -6.00 -10.86
N LEU A 216 63.65 -4.67 -10.92
CA LEU A 216 63.77 -3.96 -12.20
C LEU A 216 65.04 -4.34 -12.95
N GLU A 217 66.17 -4.49 -12.26
CA GLU A 217 67.43 -4.96 -12.85
C GLU A 217 67.30 -6.38 -13.42
N ASP A 218 66.61 -7.28 -12.72
CA ASP A 218 66.35 -8.63 -13.22
C ASP A 218 65.43 -8.64 -14.45
N VAL A 219 64.44 -7.74 -14.51
CA VAL A 219 63.57 -7.60 -15.69
C VAL A 219 64.37 -7.09 -16.89
N GLU A 220 65.15 -6.01 -16.71
CA GLU A 220 65.96 -5.40 -17.76
C GLU A 220 67.05 -6.36 -18.27
N ALA A 221 67.60 -7.20 -17.40
CA ALA A 221 68.57 -8.24 -17.75
C ALA A 221 67.94 -9.54 -18.28
N GLY A 222 66.60 -9.62 -18.40
CA GLY A 222 65.90 -10.82 -18.90
C GLY A 222 65.93 -12.04 -17.96
N ARG A 223 66.20 -11.83 -16.67
CA ARG A 223 66.24 -12.87 -15.63
C ARG A 223 64.92 -13.02 -14.87
N ALA A 224 64.06 -11.99 -14.89
CA ALA A 224 62.79 -12.03 -14.18
C ALA A 224 61.82 -13.05 -14.79
N ARG A 225 61.05 -13.72 -13.93
CA ARG A 225 60.09 -14.74 -14.35
C ARG A 225 58.91 -14.15 -15.10
N THR A 226 58.59 -14.74 -16.24
CA THR A 226 57.33 -14.50 -16.94
C THR A 226 56.34 -15.62 -16.62
N ARG A 227 55.08 -15.47 -17.04
CA ARG A 227 54.09 -16.52 -16.85
C ARG A 227 54.48 -17.85 -17.52
N ALA A 228 55.22 -17.80 -18.62
CA ALA A 228 55.70 -18.99 -19.31
C ALA A 228 56.68 -19.80 -18.45
N ASP A 229 57.38 -19.14 -17.52
CA ASP A 229 58.38 -19.72 -16.63
C ASP A 229 57.80 -20.15 -15.27
N ALA A 230 56.50 -19.98 -15.06
CA ALA A 230 55.86 -20.30 -13.78
C ALA A 230 55.81 -21.82 -13.54
N SER A 231 56.09 -22.24 -12.30
CA SER A 231 56.06 -23.67 -11.95
C SER A 231 54.64 -24.24 -12.05
N ALA A 232 54.54 -25.53 -12.36
CA ALA A 232 53.26 -26.25 -12.45
C ALA A 232 52.43 -26.13 -11.15
N GLU A 233 53.10 -26.14 -10.00
CA GLU A 233 52.47 -25.96 -8.68
C GLU A 233 51.80 -24.58 -8.55
N ARG A 234 52.48 -23.52 -9.00
CA ARG A 234 51.94 -22.14 -8.98
C ARG A 234 50.76 -21.98 -9.92
N ILE A 235 50.83 -22.58 -11.11
CA ILE A 235 49.71 -22.59 -12.08
C ILE A 235 48.50 -23.33 -11.49
N ALA A 236 48.72 -24.50 -10.88
CA ALA A 236 47.66 -25.26 -10.22
C ALA A 236 47.05 -24.50 -9.04
N ALA A 237 47.86 -23.80 -8.24
CA ALA A 237 47.39 -22.96 -7.15
C ALA A 237 46.50 -21.80 -7.65
N ALA A 238 46.87 -21.15 -8.76
CA ALA A 238 46.09 -20.06 -9.37
C ALA A 238 44.72 -20.51 -9.92
N ALA A 239 44.61 -21.77 -10.34
CA ALA A 239 43.37 -22.35 -10.87
C ALA A 239 42.31 -22.62 -9.80
N LYS A 240 42.68 -22.72 -8.51
CA LYS A 240 41.73 -22.96 -7.41
C LYS A 240 40.71 -21.80 -7.30
N ARG A 241 39.44 -22.14 -7.06
CA ARG A 241 38.37 -21.17 -6.77
C ARG A 241 38.63 -20.52 -5.41
N PHE A 242 38.34 -19.22 -5.31
CA PHE A 242 38.42 -18.48 -4.05
C PHE A 242 37.33 -18.97 -3.08
N ASP A 243 37.69 -19.26 -1.83
CA ASP A 243 36.76 -19.56 -0.75
C ASP A 243 36.75 -18.39 0.24
N PRO A 244 35.60 -17.73 0.46
CA PRO A 244 35.50 -16.61 1.41
C PRO A 244 35.91 -16.96 2.85
N ARG A 245 35.88 -18.25 3.21
CA ARG A 245 36.29 -18.75 4.54
C ARG A 245 37.80 -18.76 4.75
N ASP A 246 38.58 -18.66 3.67
CA ASP A 246 40.04 -18.58 3.73
C ASP A 246 40.50 -17.16 4.11
N VAL A 247 39.59 -16.18 4.13
CA VAL A 247 39.88 -14.81 4.53
C VAL A 247 39.94 -14.72 6.05
N PRO A 248 41.04 -14.20 6.64
CA PRO A 248 41.13 -14.03 8.08
C PRO A 248 40.05 -13.06 8.60
N PRO A 249 39.46 -13.34 9.77
CA PRO A 249 38.46 -12.46 10.37
C PRO A 249 39.04 -11.08 10.69
N VAL A 250 38.20 -10.05 10.56
CA VAL A 250 38.52 -8.67 10.92
C VAL A 250 38.83 -8.62 12.43
N SER A 251 40.00 -8.09 12.79
CA SER A 251 40.49 -8.05 14.17
C SER A 251 41.20 -6.74 14.50
N GLY A 252 41.55 -6.55 15.78
CA GLY A 252 42.28 -5.37 16.26
C GLY A 252 41.56 -4.05 15.99
N PHE A 253 42.30 -3.04 15.53
CA PHE A 253 41.77 -1.71 15.24
C PHE A 253 40.74 -1.72 14.10
N ALA A 254 40.91 -2.58 13.09
CA ALA A 254 39.96 -2.70 11.99
C ALA A 254 38.58 -3.17 12.46
N LEU A 255 38.53 -4.06 13.47
CA LEU A 255 37.27 -4.49 14.08
C LEU A 255 36.58 -3.33 14.82
N VAL A 256 37.35 -2.46 15.48
CA VAL A 256 36.79 -1.27 16.14
C VAL A 256 36.18 -0.32 15.12
N VAL A 257 36.90 -0.03 14.04
CA VAL A 257 36.39 0.82 12.94
C VAL A 257 35.13 0.21 12.34
N PHE A 258 35.12 -1.09 12.07
CA PHE A 258 33.93 -1.80 11.60
C PHE A 258 32.76 -1.63 12.57
N CYS A 259 32.97 -1.86 13.87
CA CYS A 259 31.91 -1.72 14.87
C CYS A 259 31.34 -0.30 14.90
N VAL A 260 32.18 0.72 14.75
CA VAL A 260 31.74 2.12 14.65
C VAL A 260 30.92 2.36 13.38
N LEU A 261 31.40 1.90 12.22
CA LEU A 261 30.68 2.04 10.95
C LEU A 261 29.35 1.29 10.92
N ALA A 262 29.32 0.08 11.49
CA ALA A 262 28.10 -0.69 11.68
C ALA A 262 27.13 0.05 12.60
N ALA A 263 27.60 0.56 13.74
CA ALA A 263 26.78 1.36 14.65
C ALA A 263 26.20 2.61 13.94
N LEU A 264 27.00 3.34 13.16
CA LEU A 264 26.54 4.50 12.39
C LEU A 264 25.56 4.12 11.27
N SER A 265 25.78 3.00 10.58
CA SER A 265 24.87 2.51 9.53
C SER A 265 23.46 2.22 10.05
N THR A 266 23.31 1.88 11.34
CA THR A 266 21.97 1.68 11.95
C THR A 266 21.10 2.94 11.96
N PHE A 267 21.70 4.13 11.86
CA PHE A 267 20.96 5.40 11.77
C PHE A 267 20.31 5.58 10.40
N VAL A 268 20.89 4.99 9.36
CA VAL A 268 20.33 4.96 8.01
C VAL A 268 19.26 3.86 7.93
N SER A 269 19.64 2.65 8.36
CA SER A 269 18.70 1.53 8.42
C SER A 269 19.18 0.44 9.39
N GLU A 270 18.61 0.43 10.60
CA GLU A 270 18.83 -0.58 11.64
C GLU A 270 18.72 -2.02 11.12
N ASP A 271 17.61 -2.36 10.43
CA ASP A 271 17.32 -3.76 10.07
C ASP A 271 18.26 -4.27 8.96
N LEU A 272 18.45 -3.49 7.88
CA LEU A 272 19.42 -3.82 6.83
C LEU A 272 20.84 -3.95 7.38
N THR A 273 21.22 -3.10 8.33
CA THR A 273 22.52 -3.18 8.99
C THR A 273 22.65 -4.49 9.77
N CYS A 274 21.64 -4.86 10.57
CA CYS A 274 21.63 -6.13 11.29
C CYS A 274 21.73 -7.34 10.35
N ILE A 275 21.05 -7.28 9.20
CA ILE A 275 21.08 -8.35 8.19
C ILE A 275 22.48 -8.45 7.56
N ALA A 276 23.07 -7.33 7.15
CA ALA A 276 24.40 -7.29 6.56
C ALA A 276 25.47 -7.77 7.55
N VAL A 277 25.42 -7.29 8.79
CA VAL A 277 26.31 -7.75 9.88
C VAL A 277 26.12 -9.25 10.12
N GLY A 278 24.88 -9.74 10.14
CA GLY A 278 24.59 -11.17 10.26
C GLY A 278 25.18 -12.01 9.13
N ALA A 279 25.07 -11.56 7.87
CA ALA A 279 25.68 -12.24 6.73
C ALA A 279 27.21 -12.34 6.90
N MET A 280 27.88 -11.26 7.28
CA MET A 280 29.34 -11.28 7.51
C MET A 280 29.77 -12.17 8.67
N VAL A 281 28.95 -12.28 9.71
CA VAL A 281 29.16 -13.26 10.79
C VAL A 281 29.01 -14.69 10.26
N GLY A 282 28.05 -14.93 9.36
CA GLY A 282 27.86 -16.21 8.68
C GLY A 282 29.06 -16.63 7.84
N ASP A 283 29.70 -15.67 7.18
CA ASP A 283 30.92 -15.87 6.39
C ASP A 283 32.19 -16.00 7.23
N GLY A 284 32.10 -15.87 8.56
CA GLY A 284 33.23 -15.94 9.47
C GLY A 284 34.13 -14.70 9.48
N ARG A 285 33.71 -13.60 8.82
CA ARG A 285 34.51 -12.37 8.71
C ARG A 285 34.54 -11.55 10.01
N ILE A 286 33.49 -11.63 10.83
CA ILE A 286 33.36 -10.86 12.07
C ILE A 286 32.87 -11.78 13.20
N PRO A 287 33.39 -11.63 14.43
CA PRO A 287 32.86 -12.33 15.59
C PRO A 287 31.39 -11.97 15.86
N PHE A 288 30.53 -12.97 16.09
CA PHE A 288 29.09 -12.78 16.36
C PHE A 288 28.83 -11.72 17.45
N LEU A 289 29.54 -11.82 18.58
CA LEU A 289 29.35 -10.89 19.70
C LEU A 289 29.71 -9.44 19.32
N ALA A 290 30.78 -9.26 18.54
CA ALA A 290 31.19 -7.92 18.10
C ALA A 290 30.13 -7.30 17.17
N GLY A 291 29.61 -8.09 16.22
CA GLY A 291 28.53 -7.64 15.33
C GLY A 291 27.24 -7.28 16.06
N VAL A 292 26.81 -8.13 17.01
CA VAL A 292 25.62 -7.86 17.83
C VAL A 292 25.79 -6.59 18.68
N LEU A 293 26.94 -6.44 19.35
CA LEU A 293 27.20 -5.27 20.19
C LEU A 293 27.27 -3.98 19.35
N ALA A 294 27.91 -4.02 18.18
CA ALA A 294 27.98 -2.88 17.27
C ALA A 294 26.58 -2.40 16.85
N CYS A 295 25.73 -3.33 16.40
CA CYS A 295 24.34 -3.02 16.06
C CYS A 295 23.59 -2.46 17.27
N LEU A 296 23.67 -3.14 18.43
CA LEU A 296 22.92 -2.77 19.62
C LEU A 296 23.31 -1.37 20.15
N VAL A 297 24.60 -1.02 20.10
CA VAL A 297 25.08 0.33 20.45
C VAL A 297 24.53 1.38 19.50
N GLY A 298 24.61 1.16 18.18
CA GLY A 298 24.08 2.10 17.19
C GLY A 298 22.58 2.34 17.35
N ILE A 299 21.83 1.25 17.46
CA ILE A 299 20.38 1.23 17.69
C ILE A 299 20.03 1.97 18.98
N TYR A 300 20.76 1.69 20.06
CA TYR A 300 20.55 2.35 21.34
C TYR A 300 20.72 3.86 21.24
N VAL A 301 21.82 4.31 20.63
CA VAL A 301 22.10 5.74 20.50
C VAL A 301 21.05 6.41 19.61
N GLY A 302 20.72 5.82 18.46
CA GLY A 302 19.73 6.36 17.52
C GLY A 302 18.33 6.51 18.15
N ASP A 303 17.84 5.46 18.81
CA ASP A 303 16.50 5.47 19.41
C ASP A 303 16.42 6.35 20.66
N MET A 304 17.50 6.45 21.44
CA MET A 304 17.57 7.42 22.54
C MET A 304 17.58 8.86 22.03
N LEU A 305 18.25 9.16 20.92
CA LEU A 305 18.21 10.48 20.30
C LEU A 305 16.80 10.84 19.84
N LEU A 306 16.06 9.89 19.25
CA LEU A 306 14.65 10.10 18.87
C LEU A 306 13.76 10.39 20.10
N PHE A 307 13.93 9.63 21.18
CA PHE A 307 13.21 9.86 22.44
C PHE A 307 13.54 11.22 23.05
N LEU A 308 14.83 11.59 23.11
CA LEU A 308 15.28 12.88 23.63
C LEU A 308 14.82 14.04 22.76
N ALA A 309 14.85 13.89 21.42
CA ALA A 309 14.30 14.86 20.49
C ALA A 309 12.81 15.10 20.75
N GLY A 310 12.02 14.04 20.93
CA GLY A 310 10.62 14.17 21.35
C GLY A 310 10.46 14.90 22.68
N ARG A 311 11.34 14.62 23.65
CA ARG A 311 11.30 15.24 24.99
C ARG A 311 11.63 16.74 24.98
N VAL A 312 12.59 17.15 24.15
CA VAL A 312 13.08 18.54 24.05
C VAL A 312 12.21 19.37 23.10
N LEU A 313 11.90 18.81 21.91
CA LEU A 313 11.22 19.53 20.84
C LEU A 313 9.69 19.38 20.88
N GLY A 314 9.15 18.38 21.59
CA GLY A 314 7.76 17.96 21.49
C GLY A 314 6.71 19.06 21.69
N ARG A 315 6.86 19.92 22.70
CA ARG A 315 5.91 21.03 22.92
C ARG A 315 5.96 22.11 21.84
N ARG A 316 7.10 22.29 21.17
CA ARG A 316 7.24 23.20 20.02
C ARG A 316 6.73 22.52 18.75
N ALA A 317 7.02 21.25 18.54
CA ALA A 317 6.57 20.46 17.39
C ALA A 317 5.04 20.30 17.32
N LEU A 318 4.36 20.17 18.47
CA LEU A 318 2.88 20.19 18.54
C LEU A 318 2.25 21.52 18.12
N ARG A 319 3.03 22.60 17.93
CA ARG A 319 2.56 23.89 17.42
C ARG A 319 2.84 24.09 15.93
N ILE A 320 3.66 23.23 15.32
CA ILE A 320 4.03 23.32 13.92
C ILE A 320 2.94 22.64 13.07
N TRP A 321 2.53 23.32 12.00
CA TRP A 321 1.62 22.74 11.01
C TRP A 321 2.37 21.68 10.17
N PRO A 322 1.84 20.46 9.95
CA PRO A 322 0.46 19.99 10.20
C PRO A 322 0.25 19.20 11.51
N LEU A 323 1.30 19.00 12.33
CA LEU A 323 1.24 18.15 13.53
C LEU A 323 0.21 18.62 14.56
N ASN A 324 0.01 19.94 14.68
CA ASN A 324 -1.00 20.54 15.56
C ASN A 324 -2.45 20.14 15.22
N ARG A 325 -2.72 19.71 13.97
CA ARG A 325 -4.05 19.28 13.51
C ARG A 325 -4.27 17.78 13.69
N MET A 326 -3.19 17.00 13.73
CA MET A 326 -3.23 15.54 13.92
C MET A 326 -3.22 15.13 15.39
N LEU A 327 -2.53 15.89 16.25
CA LEU A 327 -2.29 15.57 17.66
C LEU A 327 -2.78 16.71 18.56
N THR A 328 -4.07 16.69 18.92
CA THR A 328 -4.68 17.61 19.91
C THR A 328 -4.23 17.28 21.34
N GLU A 329 -4.19 18.28 22.22
CA GLU A 329 -3.75 18.11 23.62
C GLU A 329 -4.56 17.05 24.38
N GLU A 330 -5.87 16.92 24.11
CA GLU A 330 -6.71 15.85 24.68
C GLU A 330 -6.31 14.44 24.22
N ARG A 331 -5.96 14.26 22.93
CA ARG A 331 -5.45 12.99 22.39
C ARG A 331 -4.07 12.64 22.91
N VAL A 332 -3.23 13.65 23.13
CA VAL A 332 -1.92 13.49 23.78
C VAL A 332 -2.10 13.04 25.24
N ALA A 333 -3.04 13.62 25.98
CA ALA A 333 -3.33 13.25 27.37
C ALA A 333 -3.94 11.84 27.52
N SER A 334 -4.81 11.41 26.59
CA SER A 334 -5.34 10.04 26.57
C SER A 334 -4.28 9.01 26.16
N SER A 335 -3.40 9.37 25.21
CA SER A 335 -2.28 8.53 24.78
C SER A 335 -1.21 8.38 25.87
N SER A 336 -1.01 9.40 26.72
CA SER A 336 -0.10 9.36 27.88
C SER A 336 -0.51 8.27 28.88
N ARG A 337 -1.80 8.19 29.22
CA ARG A 337 -2.36 7.18 30.13
C ARG A 337 -2.33 5.77 29.53
N TRP A 338 -2.59 5.64 28.23
CA TRP A 338 -2.49 4.35 27.56
C TRP A 338 -1.03 3.84 27.49
N LEU A 339 -0.07 4.73 27.25
CA LEU A 339 1.36 4.39 27.24
C LEU A 339 1.91 4.11 28.65
N SER A 340 1.37 4.72 29.70
CA SER A 340 1.77 4.39 31.08
C SER A 340 1.38 2.96 31.47
N ASP A 341 0.22 2.50 31.01
CA ASP A 341 -0.35 1.21 31.42
C ASP A 341 0.16 0.05 30.55
N ARG A 342 0.52 0.32 29.29
CA ARG A 342 0.94 -0.71 28.32
C ARG A 342 2.31 -0.47 27.67
N GLY A 343 3.09 0.49 28.16
CA GLY A 343 4.31 0.99 27.52
C GLY A 343 5.31 -0.08 27.10
N ALA A 344 5.52 -1.11 27.94
CA ALA A 344 6.43 -2.22 27.63
C ALA A 344 6.00 -3.00 26.37
N ILE A 345 4.72 -3.34 26.26
CA ILE A 345 4.17 -4.09 25.12
C ILE A 345 4.22 -3.22 23.87
N VAL A 346 3.90 -1.93 23.98
CA VAL A 346 3.90 -1.00 22.85
C VAL A 346 5.31 -0.83 22.26
N ILE A 347 6.31 -0.63 23.12
CA ILE A 347 7.72 -0.51 22.68
C ILE A 347 8.20 -1.82 22.07
N LEU A 348 7.93 -2.95 22.71
CA LEU A 348 8.29 -4.27 22.19
C LEU A 348 7.63 -4.53 20.83
N SER A 349 6.31 -4.32 20.71
CA SER A 349 5.55 -4.48 19.47
C SER A 349 6.00 -3.53 18.37
N SER A 350 6.44 -2.32 18.71
CA SER A 350 6.91 -1.34 17.71
C SER A 350 8.17 -1.79 16.96
N ARG A 351 8.99 -2.69 17.53
CA ARG A 351 10.15 -3.27 16.82
C ARG A 351 9.72 -4.22 15.70
N PHE A 352 8.60 -4.91 15.87
CA PHE A 352 8.05 -5.85 14.89
C PHE A 352 7.23 -5.17 13.79
N LEU A 353 6.95 -3.86 13.92
CA LEU A 353 6.15 -3.11 12.97
C LEU A 353 7.03 -2.10 12.22
N PRO A 354 7.35 -2.34 10.93
CA PRO A 354 8.17 -1.44 10.14
C PRO A 354 7.63 0.00 10.17
N GLY A 355 8.51 0.98 10.37
CA GLY A 355 8.16 2.40 10.44
C GLY A 355 7.47 2.85 11.74
N ALA A 356 7.14 1.96 12.68
CA ALA A 356 6.46 2.33 13.91
C ALA A 356 7.40 2.87 15.01
N ARG A 357 8.69 2.55 14.95
CA ARG A 357 9.70 2.95 15.96
C ARG A 357 9.81 4.47 16.10
N LEU A 358 10.02 5.15 14.98
CA LEU A 358 10.17 6.61 14.92
C LEU A 358 8.98 7.36 15.57
N PRO A 359 7.72 7.15 15.16
CA PRO A 359 6.59 7.84 15.79
C PRO A 359 6.38 7.40 17.24
N THR A 360 6.64 6.13 17.60
CA THR A 360 6.42 5.62 18.96
C THR A 360 7.41 6.21 19.95
N TYR A 361 8.71 6.21 19.62
CA TYR A 361 9.77 6.68 20.52
C TYR A 361 9.78 8.20 20.62
N PHE A 362 9.55 8.89 19.50
CA PHE A 362 9.36 10.34 19.51
C PHE A 362 8.13 10.71 20.36
N ALA A 363 6.98 10.05 20.17
CA ALA A 363 5.78 10.31 20.97
C ALA A 363 6.00 10.02 22.46
N ALA A 364 6.69 8.93 22.82
CA ALA A 364 7.07 8.65 24.21
C ALA A 364 7.90 9.80 24.82
N GLY A 365 8.80 10.40 24.03
CA GLY A 365 9.52 11.62 24.39
C GLY A 365 8.59 12.82 24.62
N VAL A 366 7.70 13.10 23.66
CA VAL A 366 6.71 14.20 23.74
C VAL A 366 5.84 14.07 24.99
N LEU A 367 5.43 12.85 25.32
CA LEU A 367 4.60 12.50 26.47
C LEU A 367 5.37 12.49 27.81
N ARG A 368 6.68 12.79 27.79
CA ARG A 368 7.56 12.82 28.96
C ARG A 368 7.55 11.52 29.78
N THR A 369 7.47 10.38 29.11
CA THR A 369 7.65 9.07 29.78
C THR A 369 8.96 9.07 30.60
N GLY A 370 8.97 8.39 31.74
CA GLY A 370 10.14 8.33 32.61
C GLY A 370 11.32 7.69 31.86
N PHE A 371 12.46 8.40 31.79
CA PHE A 371 13.64 7.97 31.04
C PHE A 371 14.05 6.53 31.38
N TRP A 372 14.18 6.22 32.67
CA TRP A 372 14.59 4.88 33.12
C TRP A 372 13.59 3.77 32.78
N ARG A 373 12.29 4.07 32.81
CA ARG A 373 11.25 3.10 32.44
C ARG A 373 11.30 2.82 30.94
N PHE A 374 11.36 3.87 30.12
CA PHE A 374 11.51 3.75 28.68
C PHE A 374 12.78 2.96 28.32
N ASN A 375 13.91 3.33 28.93
CA ASN A 375 15.20 2.70 28.68
C ASN A 375 15.20 1.21 29.01
N LEU A 376 14.59 0.81 30.14
CA LEU A 376 14.49 -0.60 30.53
C LEU A 376 13.67 -1.42 29.53
N TRP A 377 12.51 -0.91 29.12
CA TRP A 377 11.66 -1.57 28.12
C TRP A 377 12.35 -1.68 26.77
N PHE A 378 13.02 -0.61 26.37
CA PHE A 378 13.77 -0.52 25.13
C PHE A 378 14.95 -1.50 25.11
N LEU A 379 15.81 -1.48 26.12
CA LEU A 379 16.97 -2.37 26.22
C LEU A 379 16.54 -3.83 26.24
N GLY A 380 15.48 -4.18 26.97
CA GLY A 380 14.93 -5.53 26.94
C GLY A 380 14.47 -5.95 25.55
N ALA A 381 13.80 -5.05 24.82
CA ALA A 381 13.35 -5.32 23.45
C ALA A 381 14.54 -5.38 22.45
N ALA A 382 15.53 -4.50 22.57
CA ALA A 382 16.73 -4.45 21.72
C ALA A 382 17.61 -5.69 21.91
N ALA A 383 17.90 -6.03 23.17
CA ALA A 383 18.72 -7.17 23.54
C ALA A 383 18.09 -8.51 23.16
N LEU A 384 16.76 -8.56 22.97
CA LEU A 384 16.09 -9.74 22.43
C LEU A 384 16.11 -9.77 20.89
N TRP A 385 15.77 -8.65 20.25
CA TRP A 385 15.57 -8.58 18.80
C TRP A 385 16.88 -8.59 18.00
N THR A 386 17.84 -7.74 18.37
CA THR A 386 19.08 -7.55 17.61
C THR A 386 19.89 -8.85 17.48
N PRO A 387 20.13 -9.64 18.56
CA PRO A 387 20.84 -10.90 18.42
C PRO A 387 20.07 -11.92 17.58
N LEU A 388 18.73 -11.91 17.64
CA LEU A 388 17.88 -12.85 16.89
C LEU A 388 17.94 -12.57 15.38
N VAL A 389 17.90 -11.30 14.97
CA VAL A 389 18.05 -10.93 13.55
C VAL A 389 19.45 -11.26 13.06
N VAL A 390 20.50 -10.83 13.78
CA VAL A 390 21.90 -11.10 13.39
C VAL A 390 22.16 -12.61 13.29
N TRP A 391 21.68 -13.40 14.25
CA TRP A 391 21.78 -14.86 14.23
C TRP A 391 20.98 -15.50 13.09
N GLY A 392 19.73 -15.05 12.88
CA GLY A 392 18.90 -15.55 11.78
C GLY A 392 19.57 -15.29 10.44
N SER A 393 20.04 -14.07 10.22
CA SER A 393 20.78 -13.68 9.02
C SER A 393 22.10 -14.43 8.87
N SER A 394 22.83 -14.75 9.95
CA SER A 394 24.06 -15.53 9.87
C SER A 394 23.83 -16.99 9.47
N ARG A 395 22.65 -17.56 9.80
CA ARG A 395 22.27 -18.92 9.38
C ARG A 395 21.77 -18.98 7.95
N VAL A 396 21.12 -17.92 7.50
CA VAL A 396 20.51 -17.86 6.17
C VAL A 396 21.48 -17.30 5.13
N GLY A 397 22.44 -16.44 5.51
CA GLY A 397 23.41 -15.78 4.62
C GLY A 397 24.19 -16.76 3.74
N GLY A 398 24.71 -17.84 4.31
CA GLY A 398 25.42 -18.88 3.55
C GLY A 398 24.55 -19.65 2.54
N ALA A 399 23.22 -19.67 2.71
CA ALA A 399 22.27 -20.30 1.79
C ALA A 399 21.65 -19.31 0.79
N LEU A 400 21.65 -18.01 1.11
CA LEU A 400 21.12 -16.95 0.28
C LEU A 400 22.13 -16.42 -0.74
N GLY A 401 23.44 -16.49 -0.47
CA GLY A 401 24.48 -16.00 -1.39
C GLY A 401 24.32 -16.54 -2.83
N ASP A 402 24.00 -17.83 -2.97
CA ASP A 402 23.80 -18.47 -4.28
C ASP A 402 22.38 -18.30 -4.85
N ARG A 403 21.37 -17.99 -4.03
CA ARG A 403 19.95 -17.87 -4.45
C ARG A 403 19.44 -16.43 -4.58
N PHE A 404 20.19 -15.44 -4.09
CA PHE A 404 19.84 -14.02 -4.21
C PHE A 404 19.77 -13.55 -5.66
N VAL A 405 20.47 -14.24 -6.57
CA VAL A 405 20.42 -14.01 -8.03
C VAL A 405 19.01 -14.23 -8.59
N PHE A 406 18.22 -15.17 -8.05
CA PHE A 406 16.87 -15.48 -8.54
C PHE A 406 15.80 -14.50 -8.02
N LEU A 407 15.95 -13.98 -6.80
CA LEU A 407 15.03 -12.96 -6.26
C LEU A 407 15.17 -11.60 -6.96
N ARG A 408 16.31 -11.35 -7.63
CA ARG A 408 16.73 -10.06 -8.20
C ARG A 408 15.83 -9.53 -9.33
N GLU A 409 15.12 -10.38 -10.07
CA GLU A 409 14.23 -9.95 -11.17
C GLU A 409 12.79 -9.64 -10.75
N HIS A 410 12.35 -10.11 -9.58
CA HIS A 410 10.96 -9.98 -9.13
C HIS A 410 10.80 -9.20 -7.81
N VAL A 411 11.88 -8.55 -7.33
CA VAL A 411 11.92 -7.82 -6.03
C VAL A 411 10.78 -6.83 -5.90
N GLY A 412 10.43 -6.08 -6.95
CA GLY A 412 9.34 -5.10 -6.90
C GLY A 412 7.99 -5.74 -6.60
N LEU A 413 7.63 -6.81 -7.31
CA LEU A 413 6.34 -7.50 -7.13
C LEU A 413 6.32 -8.29 -5.81
N GLY A 414 7.41 -8.97 -5.46
CA GLY A 414 7.54 -9.69 -4.19
C GLY A 414 7.44 -8.74 -3.00
N PHE A 415 8.12 -7.60 -3.05
CA PHE A 415 8.07 -6.57 -2.02
C PHE A 415 6.68 -5.93 -1.91
N VAL A 416 6.02 -5.60 -3.03
CA VAL A 416 4.66 -5.07 -3.03
C VAL A 416 3.66 -6.10 -2.48
N LEU A 417 3.78 -7.38 -2.86
CA LEU A 417 2.92 -8.44 -2.34
C LEU A 417 3.17 -8.68 -0.85
N THR A 418 4.43 -8.69 -0.40
CA THR A 418 4.76 -8.81 1.02
C THR A 418 4.26 -7.61 1.81
N LEU A 419 4.39 -6.38 1.31
CA LEU A 419 3.83 -5.19 1.93
C LEU A 419 2.30 -5.21 1.95
N LEU A 420 1.66 -5.71 0.89
CA LEU A 420 0.21 -5.87 0.83
C LEU A 420 -0.27 -6.91 1.84
N VAL A 421 0.38 -8.07 1.90
CA VAL A 421 0.08 -9.12 2.88
C VAL A 421 0.32 -8.60 4.30
N LEU A 422 1.44 -7.94 4.55
CA LEU A 422 1.75 -7.34 5.85
C LEU A 422 0.70 -6.28 6.20
N TRP A 423 0.29 -5.43 5.26
CA TRP A 423 -0.74 -4.41 5.46
C TRP A 423 -2.10 -5.05 5.76
N VAL A 424 -2.50 -6.10 5.03
CA VAL A 424 -3.72 -6.86 5.27
C VAL A 424 -3.67 -7.55 6.64
N CYS A 425 -2.55 -8.18 6.99
CA CYS A 425 -2.32 -8.83 8.27
C CYS A 425 -2.35 -7.84 9.43
N VAL A 426 -1.70 -6.67 9.29
CA VAL A 426 -1.67 -5.61 10.32
C VAL A 426 -3.05 -4.97 10.45
N ARG A 427 -3.72 -4.59 9.36
CA ARG A 427 -5.11 -4.09 9.38
C ARG A 427 -6.06 -5.10 10.00
N GLY A 428 -5.90 -6.38 9.65
CA GLY A 428 -6.68 -7.49 10.19
C GLY A 428 -6.44 -7.71 11.68
N ALA A 429 -5.18 -7.80 12.09
CA ALA A 429 -4.78 -7.97 13.49
C ALA A 429 -5.24 -6.80 14.35
N LEU A 430 -5.02 -5.55 13.91
CA LEU A 430 -5.49 -4.35 14.62
C LEU A 430 -7.01 -4.32 14.75
N ALA A 431 -7.74 -4.75 13.71
CA ALA A 431 -9.19 -4.90 13.80
C ALA A 431 -9.60 -5.98 14.82
N LEU A 432 -8.83 -7.05 14.99
CA LEU A 432 -9.14 -8.13 15.95
C LEU A 432 -8.78 -7.79 17.41
N VAL A 433 -7.92 -6.79 17.65
CA VAL A 433 -7.53 -6.37 19.01
C VAL A 433 -8.71 -5.75 19.77
N THR A 434 -9.56 -4.98 19.10
CA THR A 434 -10.69 -4.27 19.75
C THR A 434 -11.99 -5.07 19.68
N ALA A 435 -12.86 -4.94 20.70
CA ALA A 435 -14.18 -5.58 20.70
C ALA A 435 -15.04 -5.12 19.52
N ARG A 436 -15.03 -3.80 19.24
CA ARG A 436 -15.68 -3.20 18.07
C ARG A 436 -15.15 -3.76 16.76
N GLY A 437 -13.83 -3.84 16.60
CA GLY A 437 -13.23 -4.37 15.38
C GLY A 437 -13.53 -5.86 15.16
N ARG A 438 -13.51 -6.70 16.21
CA ARG A 438 -13.95 -8.11 16.13
C ARG A 438 -15.40 -8.22 15.69
N ALA A 439 -16.30 -7.42 16.26
CA ALA A 439 -17.71 -7.42 15.88
C ALA A 439 -17.90 -7.01 14.40
N LEU A 440 -17.18 -5.99 13.92
CA LEU A 440 -17.24 -5.57 12.51
C LEU A 440 -16.65 -6.61 11.54
N VAL A 441 -15.58 -7.31 11.93
CA VAL A 441 -15.03 -8.44 11.16
C VAL A 441 -16.04 -9.58 11.08
N ARG A 442 -16.69 -9.93 12.20
CA ARG A 442 -17.81 -10.88 12.24
C ARG A 442 -18.95 -10.44 11.32
N GLY A 443 -19.31 -9.15 11.33
CA GLY A 443 -20.32 -8.58 10.43
C GLY A 443 -19.95 -8.78 8.95
N ARG A 444 -18.71 -8.50 8.56
CA ARG A 444 -18.21 -8.75 7.20
C ARG A 444 -18.28 -10.22 6.81
N PHE A 445 -17.86 -11.11 7.70
CA PHE A 445 -17.95 -12.56 7.45
C PHE A 445 -19.41 -13.01 7.26
N LEU A 446 -20.32 -12.54 8.12
CA LEU A 446 -21.75 -12.85 7.99
C LEU A 446 -22.35 -12.32 6.69
N ARG A 447 -21.87 -11.20 6.13
CA ARG A 447 -22.29 -10.71 4.80
C ARG A 447 -21.85 -11.63 3.65
N ILE A 448 -20.74 -12.35 3.82
CA ILE A 448 -20.26 -13.33 2.84
C ILE A 448 -21.09 -14.62 2.93
N VAL A 449 -21.41 -15.08 4.14
CA VAL A 449 -22.15 -16.33 4.34
C VAL A 449 -23.66 -16.16 4.11
N ARG A 450 -24.24 -15.02 4.49
CA ARG A 450 -25.68 -14.79 4.37
C ARG A 450 -26.03 -14.13 3.04
N TRP A 451 -26.76 -14.89 2.24
CA TRP A 451 -27.26 -14.50 0.92
C TRP A 451 -27.97 -13.14 0.89
N GLU A 452 -28.73 -12.80 1.94
CA GLU A 452 -29.47 -11.54 2.05
C GLU A 452 -28.59 -10.28 1.86
N TYR A 453 -27.28 -10.35 2.14
CA TYR A 453 -26.35 -9.23 2.01
C TYR A 453 -25.42 -9.31 0.78
N TRP A 454 -25.61 -10.29 -0.10
CA TRP A 454 -24.74 -10.45 -1.26
C TRP A 454 -24.86 -9.27 -2.23
N PRO A 455 -23.73 -8.82 -2.82
CA PRO A 455 -23.78 -7.79 -3.85
C PRO A 455 -24.67 -8.22 -5.02
N ARG A 456 -25.48 -7.30 -5.56
CA ARG A 456 -26.42 -7.61 -6.66
C ARG A 456 -25.73 -8.27 -7.85
N TRP A 457 -24.51 -7.85 -8.20
CA TRP A 457 -23.82 -8.40 -9.36
C TRP A 457 -23.48 -9.89 -9.18
N VAL A 458 -23.21 -10.34 -7.95
CA VAL A 458 -23.01 -11.77 -7.63
C VAL A 458 -24.32 -12.53 -7.81
N VAL A 459 -25.42 -11.97 -7.31
CA VAL A 459 -26.77 -12.56 -7.40
C VAL A 459 -27.26 -12.61 -8.85
N TYR A 460 -27.09 -11.52 -9.59
CA TYR A 460 -27.66 -11.33 -10.91
C TYR A 460 -26.79 -11.85 -12.06
N ALA A 461 -25.48 -12.08 -11.88
CA ALA A 461 -24.66 -12.69 -12.93
C ALA A 461 -25.21 -14.03 -13.44
N PRO A 462 -25.51 -15.03 -12.58
CA PRO A 462 -26.12 -16.28 -13.04
C PRO A 462 -27.56 -16.11 -13.54
N VAL A 463 -28.33 -15.21 -12.92
CA VAL A 463 -29.71 -14.90 -13.36
C VAL A 463 -29.71 -14.31 -14.77
N ALA A 464 -28.83 -13.36 -15.05
CA ALA A 464 -28.72 -12.70 -16.36
C ALA A 464 -28.35 -13.69 -17.47
N LEU A 465 -27.44 -14.63 -17.21
CA LEU A 465 -27.12 -15.71 -18.16
C LEU A 465 -28.35 -16.59 -18.44
N ALA A 466 -29.09 -16.98 -17.39
CA ALA A 466 -30.32 -17.75 -17.55
C ALA A 466 -31.38 -16.96 -18.35
N VAL A 467 -31.58 -15.68 -18.03
CA VAL A 467 -32.53 -14.80 -18.71
C VAL A 467 -32.18 -14.60 -20.18
N ALA A 468 -30.90 -14.36 -20.49
CA ALA A 468 -30.42 -14.24 -21.86
C ALA A 468 -30.67 -15.53 -22.66
N TRP A 469 -30.36 -16.69 -22.07
CA TRP A 469 -30.64 -18.00 -22.67
C TRP A 469 -32.14 -18.21 -22.96
N HIS A 470 -33.01 -17.89 -22.01
CA HIS A 470 -34.46 -18.01 -22.18
C HIS A 470 -35.00 -17.05 -23.25
N GLY A 471 -34.54 -15.80 -23.25
CA GLY A 471 -34.92 -14.81 -24.24
C GLY A 471 -34.51 -15.20 -25.66
N LEU A 472 -33.29 -15.76 -25.83
CA LEU A 472 -32.81 -16.28 -27.11
C LEU A 472 -33.62 -17.48 -27.58
N ARG A 473 -33.93 -18.44 -26.69
CA ARG A 473 -34.74 -19.62 -27.03
C ARG A 473 -36.16 -19.26 -27.48
N ARG A 474 -36.71 -18.15 -26.98
CA ARG A 474 -38.03 -17.61 -27.38
C ARG A 474 -37.97 -16.72 -28.63
N GLY A 475 -36.78 -16.49 -29.20
CA GLY A 475 -36.57 -15.63 -30.36
C GLY A 475 -36.77 -14.13 -30.11
N ARG A 476 -36.93 -13.70 -28.85
CA ARG A 476 -37.18 -12.30 -28.46
C ARG A 476 -36.43 -11.93 -27.17
N PRO A 477 -35.10 -11.73 -27.24
CA PRO A 477 -34.26 -11.57 -26.05
C PRO A 477 -34.59 -10.33 -25.19
N PHE A 478 -35.24 -9.32 -25.76
CA PHE A 478 -35.63 -8.07 -25.08
C PHE A 478 -37.14 -7.96 -24.81
N ALA A 479 -37.91 -9.04 -24.97
CA ALA A 479 -39.36 -9.02 -24.78
C ALA A 479 -39.79 -8.49 -23.40
N PHE A 480 -38.96 -8.68 -22.36
CA PHE A 480 -39.20 -8.15 -21.02
C PHE A 480 -39.40 -6.63 -20.99
N THR A 481 -38.89 -5.87 -21.97
CA THR A 481 -39.10 -4.41 -22.07
C THR A 481 -40.54 -4.01 -22.41
N ALA A 482 -41.36 -4.96 -22.87
CA ALA A 482 -42.78 -4.79 -23.15
C ALA A 482 -43.68 -5.44 -22.08
N VAL A 483 -43.13 -5.82 -20.92
CA VAL A 483 -43.90 -6.50 -19.86
C VAL A 483 -45.04 -5.61 -19.32
N ASN A 484 -44.78 -4.31 -19.16
CA ASN A 484 -45.76 -3.32 -18.74
C ASN A 484 -45.79 -2.19 -19.79
N PRO A 485 -46.60 -2.27 -20.85
CA PRO A 485 -46.63 -1.26 -21.91
C PRO A 485 -46.91 0.17 -21.44
N ALA A 486 -47.61 0.34 -20.31
CA ALA A 486 -47.89 1.65 -19.73
C ALA A 486 -46.71 2.26 -18.96
N ILE A 487 -45.64 1.50 -18.73
CA ILE A 487 -44.44 1.94 -18.01
C ILE A 487 -43.25 1.91 -18.99
N PRO A 488 -42.50 3.01 -19.16
CA PRO A 488 -41.32 3.03 -20.02
C PRO A 488 -40.35 1.87 -19.74
N LEU A 489 -39.89 1.19 -20.79
CA LEU A 489 -39.05 -0.02 -20.72
C LEU A 489 -39.63 -1.14 -19.83
N GLY A 490 -40.94 -1.18 -19.61
CA GLY A 490 -41.60 -2.16 -18.76
C GLY A 490 -41.34 -1.97 -17.26
N GLY A 491 -40.70 -0.88 -16.85
CA GLY A 491 -40.20 -0.67 -15.50
C GLY A 491 -38.82 -1.26 -15.24
N LEU A 492 -37.96 -1.21 -16.26
CA LEU A 492 -36.57 -1.62 -16.12
C LEU A 492 -35.78 -0.61 -15.27
N ILE A 493 -35.92 0.69 -15.54
CA ILE A 493 -35.18 1.73 -14.83
C ILE A 493 -35.80 3.12 -15.05
N GLY A 494 -35.68 4.00 -14.05
CA GLY A 494 -36.05 5.42 -14.19
C GLY A 494 -37.55 5.69 -14.28
N GLU A 495 -38.38 4.84 -13.68
CA GLU A 495 -39.83 5.02 -13.59
C GLU A 495 -40.19 6.33 -12.84
N SER A 496 -41.15 7.09 -13.38
CA SER A 496 -41.73 8.26 -12.71
C SER A 496 -42.83 7.79 -11.76
N LYS A 497 -42.68 8.09 -10.47
CA LYS A 497 -43.66 7.73 -9.44
C LYS A 497 -44.99 8.43 -9.68
N SER A 498 -44.97 9.71 -10.03
CA SER A 498 -46.20 10.47 -10.31
C SER A 498 -46.97 9.91 -11.52
N ALA A 499 -46.28 9.47 -12.57
CA ALA A 499 -46.93 8.83 -13.73
C ALA A 499 -47.60 7.49 -13.36
N ILE A 500 -46.93 6.67 -12.54
CA ILE A 500 -47.49 5.41 -12.05
C ILE A 500 -48.70 5.64 -11.13
N LEU A 501 -48.61 6.63 -10.24
CA LEU A 501 -49.72 7.01 -9.36
C LEU A 501 -50.92 7.52 -10.16
N ALA A 502 -50.69 8.31 -11.22
CA ALA A 502 -51.76 8.76 -12.12
C ALA A 502 -52.49 7.58 -12.79
N GLY A 503 -51.75 6.57 -13.28
CA GLY A 503 -52.34 5.36 -13.87
C GLY A 503 -53.15 4.52 -12.86
N LEU A 504 -52.73 4.48 -11.59
CA LEU A 504 -53.50 3.82 -10.53
C LEU A 504 -54.78 4.59 -10.14
N CYS A 505 -54.80 5.92 -10.29
CA CYS A 505 -55.96 6.75 -10.03
C CYS A 505 -57.10 6.57 -11.05
N GLU A 506 -56.83 6.03 -12.24
CA GLU A 506 -57.84 5.80 -13.29
C GLU A 506 -58.81 4.64 -12.96
N GLY A 507 -58.46 3.78 -12.01
CA GLY A 507 -59.24 2.61 -11.61
C GLY A 507 -59.54 2.52 -10.11
N ARG A 508 -59.76 1.29 -9.62
CA ARG A 508 -60.01 1.03 -8.18
C ARG A 508 -58.82 1.39 -7.27
N GLY A 509 -57.62 1.58 -7.82
CA GLY A 509 -56.44 2.01 -7.08
C GLY A 509 -56.56 3.37 -6.39
N ALA A 510 -57.43 4.26 -6.88
CA ALA A 510 -57.66 5.58 -6.29
C ALA A 510 -58.12 5.51 -4.82
N ALA A 511 -58.93 4.50 -4.45
CA ALA A 511 -59.42 4.31 -3.09
C ALA A 511 -58.32 3.85 -2.12
N HIS A 512 -57.24 3.25 -2.65
CA HIS A 512 -56.13 2.72 -1.87
C HIS A 512 -54.93 3.66 -1.84
N MET A 513 -54.96 4.81 -2.51
CA MET A 513 -53.80 5.70 -2.55
C MET A 513 -53.86 6.78 -1.46
N PRO A 514 -52.74 7.05 -0.77
CA PRO A 514 -52.65 8.23 0.07
C PRO A 514 -52.69 9.49 -0.77
N ARG A 515 -53.24 10.56 -0.18
CA ARG A 515 -53.28 11.87 -0.82
C ARG A 515 -51.85 12.31 -1.15
N THR A 516 -51.62 12.71 -2.40
CA THR A 516 -50.29 13.02 -2.91
C THR A 516 -50.33 14.29 -3.75
N LEU A 517 -49.37 15.19 -3.54
CA LEU A 517 -49.15 16.40 -4.33
C LEU A 517 -47.79 16.29 -5.03
N VAL A 518 -47.73 16.63 -6.31
CA VAL A 518 -46.47 16.75 -7.07
C VAL A 518 -46.08 18.22 -7.15
N VAL A 519 -44.84 18.53 -6.75
CA VAL A 519 -44.25 19.87 -6.77
C VAL A 519 -42.83 19.85 -7.33
N ASP A 520 -42.29 21.01 -7.64
CA ASP A 520 -40.88 21.14 -8.04
C ASP A 520 -39.96 21.18 -6.81
N GLY A 521 -38.82 20.50 -6.90
CA GLY A 521 -37.78 20.40 -5.87
C GLY A 521 -36.48 21.05 -6.33
N GLY A 522 -35.77 21.68 -5.38
CA GLY A 522 -34.43 22.26 -5.55
C GLY A 522 -34.30 23.39 -6.59
N GLY A 523 -33.32 24.28 -6.40
CA GLY A 523 -32.85 25.20 -7.47
C GLY A 523 -33.88 26.18 -8.07
N LEU A 524 -34.99 26.44 -7.38
CA LEU A 524 -36.06 27.33 -7.85
C LEU A 524 -35.72 28.80 -7.60
N ASP A 525 -36.17 29.69 -8.50
CA ASP A 525 -36.21 31.11 -8.22
C ASP A 525 -37.20 31.43 -7.08
N ARG A 526 -37.09 32.64 -6.48
CA ARG A 526 -37.92 33.04 -5.33
C ARG A 526 -39.43 32.99 -5.60
N VAL A 527 -39.87 33.27 -6.83
CA VAL A 527 -41.30 33.29 -7.21
C VAL A 527 -41.82 31.86 -7.30
N SER A 528 -41.06 30.97 -7.92
CA SER A 528 -41.36 29.54 -8.05
C SER A 528 -41.34 28.83 -6.70
N ALA A 529 -40.41 29.19 -5.81
CA ALA A 529 -40.36 28.70 -4.44
C ALA A 529 -41.59 29.15 -3.61
N ALA A 530 -42.02 30.41 -3.73
CA ALA A 530 -43.21 30.90 -3.05
C ALA A 530 -44.50 30.20 -3.52
N ARG A 531 -44.66 30.02 -4.84
CA ARG A 531 -45.79 29.26 -5.43
C ARG A 531 -45.80 27.81 -4.99
N ARG A 532 -44.63 27.18 -4.86
CA ARG A 532 -44.51 25.83 -4.31
C ARG A 532 -45.02 25.78 -2.87
N SER A 533 -44.55 26.68 -2.01
CA SER A 533 -44.98 26.73 -0.60
C SER A 533 -46.50 26.93 -0.48
N GLU A 534 -47.09 27.85 -1.25
CA GLU A 534 -48.54 28.06 -1.27
C GLU A 534 -49.32 26.78 -1.64
N ARG A 535 -48.87 26.05 -2.67
CA ARG A 535 -49.49 24.77 -3.07
C ARG A 535 -49.35 23.69 -2.00
N VAL A 536 -48.20 23.63 -1.33
CA VAL A 536 -47.94 22.69 -0.23
C VAL A 536 -48.82 23.00 0.98
N ASP A 537 -48.98 24.28 1.32
CA ASP A 537 -49.84 24.72 2.43
C ASP A 537 -51.32 24.47 2.14
N ALA A 538 -51.77 24.76 0.93
CA ALA A 538 -53.12 24.45 0.49
C ALA A 538 -53.40 22.93 0.51
N PHE A 539 -52.40 22.10 0.18
CA PHE A 539 -52.50 20.65 0.30
C PHE A 539 -52.55 20.19 1.76
N ARG A 540 -51.67 20.72 2.62
CA ARG A 540 -51.63 20.43 4.07
C ARG A 540 -52.95 20.76 4.76
N ALA A 541 -53.56 21.90 4.41
CA ALA A 541 -54.85 22.32 4.95
C ALA A 541 -56.01 21.35 4.62
N ARG A 542 -55.86 20.53 3.57
CA ARG A 542 -56.87 19.53 3.17
C ARG A 542 -56.66 18.17 3.85
N LEU A 543 -55.52 17.92 4.49
CA LEU A 543 -55.24 16.65 5.14
C LEU A 543 -55.88 16.58 6.54
N ALA A 544 -56.26 15.37 6.96
CA ALA A 544 -56.78 15.17 8.31
C ALA A 544 -55.72 15.43 9.40
N ARG A 545 -54.44 15.22 9.07
CA ARG A 545 -53.29 15.59 9.89
C ARG A 545 -52.25 16.30 9.02
N PRO A 546 -51.79 17.51 9.38
CA PRO A 546 -50.83 18.25 8.58
C PRO A 546 -49.40 17.70 8.64
N PHE A 547 -49.08 16.92 9.69
CA PHE A 547 -47.82 16.17 9.84
C PHE A 547 -48.08 14.84 10.56
N PRO A 548 -47.21 13.83 10.37
CA PRO A 548 -46.06 13.81 9.46
C PRO A 548 -46.44 13.70 7.97
N LEU A 549 -45.53 14.09 7.07
CA LEU A 549 -45.64 13.92 5.62
C LEU A 549 -44.46 13.10 5.09
N VAL A 550 -44.60 12.53 3.89
CA VAL A 550 -43.52 11.83 3.20
C VAL A 550 -43.13 12.58 1.95
N VAL A 551 -41.87 13.01 1.87
CA VAL A 551 -41.29 13.66 0.69
C VAL A 551 -40.44 12.63 -0.07
N LYS A 552 -40.70 12.47 -1.37
CA LYS A 552 -39.99 11.50 -2.24
C LYS A 552 -39.63 12.15 -3.58
N PRO A 553 -38.47 11.86 -4.18
CA PRO A 553 -38.18 12.25 -5.56
C PRO A 553 -39.08 11.47 -6.54
N ASP A 554 -39.51 12.13 -7.62
CA ASP A 554 -40.34 11.53 -8.67
C ASP A 554 -39.64 10.37 -9.36
N VAL A 555 -38.35 10.52 -9.65
CA VAL A 555 -37.51 9.47 -10.23
C VAL A 555 -36.45 9.06 -9.20
N GLY A 556 -36.44 7.80 -8.78
CA GLY A 556 -35.49 7.27 -7.80
C GLY A 556 -35.87 5.87 -7.35
N GLN A 557 -34.91 5.08 -6.87
CA GLN A 557 -35.10 3.67 -6.47
C GLN A 557 -34.71 3.44 -5.01
N ARG A 558 -35.26 2.38 -4.38
CA ARG A 558 -34.80 1.86 -3.07
C ARG A 558 -34.92 2.85 -1.91
N GLY A 559 -35.95 3.69 -1.92
CA GLY A 559 -36.17 4.69 -0.89
C GLY A 559 -35.11 5.81 -0.88
N ASP A 560 -34.31 5.92 -1.94
CA ASP A 560 -33.35 7.00 -2.09
C ASP A 560 -34.06 8.37 -2.16
N GLY A 561 -33.53 9.36 -1.45
CA GLY A 561 -34.19 10.66 -1.27
C GLY A 561 -35.51 10.67 -0.48
N VAL A 562 -36.03 9.51 -0.03
CA VAL A 562 -37.29 9.46 0.75
C VAL A 562 -37.07 9.91 2.19
N ARG A 563 -37.88 10.88 2.64
CA ARG A 563 -37.83 11.47 3.98
C ARG A 563 -39.23 11.55 4.58
N ILE A 564 -39.35 11.20 5.86
CA ILE A 564 -40.55 11.47 6.66
C ILE A 564 -40.29 12.77 7.40
N VAL A 565 -41.10 13.79 7.14
CA VAL A 565 -40.94 15.13 7.71
C VAL A 565 -42.02 15.37 8.76
N ARG A 566 -41.61 15.86 9.92
CA ARG A 566 -42.49 16.07 11.09
C ARG A 566 -42.71 17.53 11.41
N SER A 567 -41.94 18.42 10.79
CA SER A 567 -42.01 19.86 10.96
C SER A 567 -41.93 20.58 9.61
N GLU A 568 -42.34 21.83 9.61
CA GLU A 568 -42.29 22.71 8.44
C GLU A 568 -40.85 22.95 7.97
N ARG A 569 -39.94 23.16 8.91
CA ARG A 569 -38.51 23.26 8.63
C ARG A 569 -37.96 22.01 7.94
N GLU A 570 -38.31 20.81 8.43
CA GLU A 570 -37.88 19.55 7.80
C GLU A 570 -38.45 19.39 6.38
N LEU A 571 -39.67 19.87 6.15
CA LEU A 571 -40.33 19.83 4.85
C LEU A 571 -39.61 20.75 3.84
N ASP A 572 -39.29 21.98 4.22
CA ASP A 572 -38.55 22.92 3.37
C ASP A 572 -37.15 22.37 3.03
N GLU A 573 -36.41 21.92 4.04
CA GLU A 573 -35.08 21.32 3.83
C GLU A 573 -35.14 20.08 2.92
N ALA A 574 -36.19 19.26 3.04
CA ALA A 574 -36.37 18.07 2.19
C ALA A 574 -36.68 18.46 0.73
N LEU A 575 -37.51 19.48 0.51
CA LEU A 575 -37.87 19.97 -0.82
C LEU A 575 -36.72 20.71 -1.52
N GLU A 576 -35.88 21.42 -0.77
CA GLU A 576 -34.67 22.06 -1.31
C GLU A 576 -33.61 21.04 -1.74
N LYS A 577 -33.44 19.96 -0.97
CA LYS A 577 -32.47 18.90 -1.25
C LYS A 577 -32.92 17.93 -2.35
N THR A 578 -34.21 17.94 -2.72
CA THR A 578 -34.74 17.06 -3.78
C THR A 578 -34.51 17.70 -5.14
N GLN A 579 -33.79 17.01 -6.04
CA GLN A 579 -33.56 17.46 -7.41
C GLN A 579 -34.74 17.08 -8.33
N GLY A 580 -35.23 18.02 -9.15
CA GLY A 580 -36.32 17.76 -10.10
C GLY A 580 -37.69 17.78 -9.44
N HIS A 581 -38.63 16.90 -9.83
CA HIS A 581 -39.97 16.87 -9.19
C HIS A 581 -39.96 16.06 -7.88
N ALA A 582 -40.70 16.55 -6.88
CA ALA A 582 -40.90 15.92 -5.58
C ALA A 582 -42.38 15.60 -5.35
N LEU A 583 -42.64 14.43 -4.76
CA LEU A 583 -43.95 14.01 -4.28
C LEU A 583 -44.04 14.30 -2.78
N VAL A 584 -45.04 15.09 -2.39
CA VAL A 584 -45.43 15.31 -0.99
C VAL A 584 -46.67 14.46 -0.74
N GLN A 585 -46.52 13.41 0.05
CA GLN A 585 -47.54 12.38 0.28
C GLN A 585 -47.96 12.34 1.75
N GLU A 586 -49.25 12.10 1.98
CA GLU A 586 -49.81 11.83 3.32
C GLU A 586 -49.11 10.62 3.95
N TYR A 587 -48.74 10.73 5.23
CA TYR A 587 -48.12 9.63 5.95
C TYR A 587 -49.12 8.53 6.31
N CYS A 588 -48.86 7.32 5.82
CA CYS A 588 -49.63 6.11 6.16
C CYS A 588 -49.01 5.39 7.37
N GLY A 589 -49.76 5.28 8.46
CA GLY A 589 -49.42 4.44 9.61
C GLY A 589 -49.59 2.94 9.34
N GLY A 590 -49.23 2.11 10.31
CA GLY A 590 -49.43 0.65 10.26
C GLY A 590 -48.23 -0.16 9.79
N GLU A 591 -48.44 -1.47 9.62
CA GLU A 591 -47.46 -2.44 9.15
C GLU A 591 -47.23 -2.30 7.64
N GLU A 592 -45.98 -2.49 7.19
CA GLU A 592 -45.61 -2.38 5.78
C GLU A 592 -45.48 -3.77 5.14
N PHE A 593 -45.99 -3.92 3.92
CA PHE A 593 -46.00 -5.17 3.17
C PHE A 593 -45.54 -4.96 1.73
N GLY A 594 -45.07 -6.03 1.09
CA GLY A 594 -44.77 -6.07 -0.34
C GLY A 594 -45.53 -7.21 -1.01
N ILE A 595 -46.37 -6.91 -2.00
CA ILE A 595 -47.14 -7.90 -2.75
C ILE A 595 -46.64 -7.92 -4.19
N PHE A 596 -46.19 -9.08 -4.65
CA PHE A 596 -45.74 -9.29 -6.02
C PHE A 596 -46.87 -9.87 -6.86
N HIS A 597 -47.31 -9.13 -7.87
CA HIS A 597 -48.44 -9.49 -8.72
C HIS A 597 -47.97 -9.78 -10.16
N ALA A 598 -48.60 -10.77 -10.81
CA ALA A 598 -48.43 -11.01 -12.23
C ALA A 598 -49.72 -11.48 -12.91
N ARG A 599 -49.93 -11.05 -14.16
CA ARG A 599 -51.05 -11.45 -15.03
C ARG A 599 -50.57 -11.62 -16.47
N LEU A 600 -50.92 -12.73 -17.13
CA LEU A 600 -50.70 -12.85 -18.58
C LEU A 600 -51.72 -11.98 -19.34
N PRO A 601 -51.36 -11.34 -20.46
CA PRO A 601 -52.31 -10.55 -21.26
C PRO A 601 -53.53 -11.35 -21.73
N SER A 602 -53.36 -12.65 -21.94
CA SER A 602 -54.43 -13.60 -22.29
C SER A 602 -55.32 -14.02 -21.11
N GLU A 603 -54.91 -13.78 -19.87
CA GLU A 603 -55.65 -14.18 -18.67
C GLU A 603 -56.57 -13.05 -18.17
N PRO A 604 -57.85 -13.36 -17.84
CA PRO A 604 -58.78 -12.35 -17.37
C PRO A 604 -58.48 -11.85 -15.95
N ARG A 605 -57.72 -12.62 -15.16
CA ARG A 605 -57.36 -12.32 -13.77
C ARG A 605 -55.87 -12.56 -13.54
N GLY A 606 -55.25 -11.65 -12.79
CA GLY A 606 -53.89 -11.83 -12.29
C GLY A 606 -53.85 -12.62 -10.99
N ARG A 607 -52.64 -12.98 -10.58
CA ARG A 607 -52.36 -13.74 -9.36
C ARG A 607 -51.29 -13.07 -8.52
N VAL A 608 -51.36 -13.29 -7.21
CA VAL A 608 -50.31 -12.88 -6.28
C VAL A 608 -49.25 -13.98 -6.21
N LEU A 609 -48.02 -13.67 -6.60
CA LEU A 609 -46.90 -14.61 -6.58
C LEU A 609 -46.15 -14.62 -5.25
N SER A 610 -46.24 -13.54 -4.48
CA SER A 610 -45.56 -13.41 -3.20
C SER A 610 -46.18 -12.31 -2.35
N VAL A 611 -46.26 -12.57 -1.04
CA VAL A 611 -46.52 -11.56 -0.01
C VAL A 611 -45.34 -11.54 0.93
N ALA A 612 -44.84 -10.35 1.30
CA ALA A 612 -43.74 -10.20 2.24
C ALA A 612 -44.07 -9.14 3.29
N ARG A 613 -43.81 -9.45 4.56
CA ARG A 613 -43.88 -8.48 5.66
C ARG A 613 -42.58 -7.69 5.70
N LYS A 614 -42.67 -6.37 5.81
CA LYS A 614 -41.50 -5.50 5.91
C LYS A 614 -41.44 -4.90 7.31
N ARG A 615 -40.58 -5.48 8.15
CA ARG A 615 -40.48 -5.07 9.55
C ARG A 615 -39.27 -4.16 9.77
N PRO A 616 -39.46 -2.95 10.34
CA PRO A 616 -38.33 -2.17 10.83
C PRO A 616 -37.62 -2.96 11.94
N ARG A 617 -36.30 -2.81 12.02
CA ARG A 617 -35.50 -3.43 13.09
C ARG A 617 -35.48 -2.52 14.30
N PHE A 618 -35.51 -3.13 15.48
CA PHE A 618 -35.42 -2.45 16.76
C PHE A 618 -34.30 -3.04 17.58
N VAL A 619 -33.69 -2.20 18.40
CA VAL A 619 -32.89 -2.62 19.54
C VAL A 619 -33.76 -2.50 20.77
N VAL A 620 -33.73 -3.52 21.63
CA VAL A 620 -34.38 -3.48 22.94
C VAL A 620 -33.31 -3.22 23.98
N GLY A 621 -33.49 -2.15 24.75
CA GLY A 621 -32.64 -1.81 25.89
C GLY A 621 -32.73 -2.87 26.98
N ASP A 622 -31.62 -3.09 27.65
CA ASP A 622 -31.53 -3.99 28.81
C ASP A 622 -31.07 -3.26 30.08
N GLY A 623 -31.05 -1.93 30.03
CA GLY A 623 -30.63 -1.06 31.14
C GLY A 623 -29.14 -1.11 31.49
N THR A 624 -28.31 -1.89 30.78
CA THR A 624 -26.90 -2.10 31.15
C THR A 624 -25.90 -1.89 30.02
N ARG A 625 -26.28 -2.19 28.77
CA ARG A 625 -25.39 -2.08 27.60
C ARG A 625 -25.71 -0.82 26.79
N SER A 626 -24.66 -0.18 26.27
CA SER A 626 -24.82 0.97 25.36
C SER A 626 -25.44 0.56 24.04
N LEU A 627 -26.06 1.52 23.34
CA LEU A 627 -26.65 1.33 22.02
C LEU A 627 -25.63 0.75 21.02
N GLU A 628 -24.37 1.23 21.03
CA GLU A 628 -23.30 0.65 20.21
C GLU A 628 -23.12 -0.85 20.47
N ARG A 629 -23.08 -1.25 21.75
CA ARG A 629 -22.85 -2.63 22.13
C ARG A 629 -24.01 -3.54 21.77
N LEU A 630 -25.24 -3.07 21.97
CA LEU A 630 -26.46 -3.79 21.58
C LEU A 630 -26.50 -4.02 20.06
N ILE A 631 -26.12 -3.03 19.24
CA ILE A 631 -26.03 -3.17 17.77
C ILE A 631 -24.93 -4.14 17.35
N LEU A 632 -23.75 -4.06 17.97
CA LEU A 632 -22.57 -4.86 17.59
C LEU A 632 -22.67 -6.33 18.02
N GLU A 633 -23.33 -6.60 19.14
CA GLU A 633 -23.49 -7.96 19.68
C GLU A 633 -24.62 -8.73 18.98
N ASP A 634 -25.66 -8.06 18.50
CA ASP A 634 -26.77 -8.67 17.77
C ASP A 634 -26.32 -9.26 16.42
N SER A 635 -26.51 -10.59 16.28
CA SER A 635 -26.07 -11.35 15.11
C SER A 635 -26.79 -10.98 13.81
N ARG A 636 -27.98 -10.35 13.89
CA ARG A 636 -28.75 -9.88 12.74
C ARG A 636 -28.38 -8.45 12.39
N LEU A 637 -28.08 -7.59 13.37
CA LEU A 637 -27.73 -6.19 13.15
C LEU A 637 -26.28 -5.98 12.72
N VAL A 638 -25.34 -6.78 13.24
CA VAL A 638 -23.91 -6.62 13.00
C VAL A 638 -23.48 -6.59 11.52
N PRO A 639 -24.10 -7.31 10.56
CA PRO A 639 -23.77 -7.20 9.13
C PRO A 639 -23.99 -5.78 8.56
N GLN A 640 -24.94 -5.04 9.13
CA GLN A 640 -25.26 -3.66 8.75
C GLN A 640 -24.82 -2.64 9.81
N ALA A 641 -24.04 -3.05 10.82
CA ALA A 641 -23.70 -2.20 11.97
C ALA A 641 -23.20 -0.81 11.57
N ARG A 642 -22.34 -0.69 10.55
CA ARG A 642 -21.84 0.62 10.10
C ARG A 642 -22.96 1.62 9.78
N LEU A 643 -23.99 1.18 9.06
CA LEU A 643 -25.14 2.03 8.73
C LEU A 643 -25.83 2.57 9.99
N PHE A 644 -25.98 1.72 11.01
CA PHE A 644 -26.62 2.11 12.27
C PHE A 644 -25.68 2.94 13.15
N LEU A 645 -24.38 2.61 13.19
CA LEU A 645 -23.38 3.36 13.95
C LEU A 645 -23.25 4.80 13.43
N ASP A 646 -23.23 4.97 12.10
CA ASP A 646 -23.13 6.29 11.48
C ASP A 646 -24.43 7.10 11.72
N ARG A 647 -25.60 6.45 11.64
CA ARG A 647 -26.89 7.07 11.91
C ARG A 647 -27.05 7.55 13.36
N PHE A 648 -26.56 6.75 14.31
CA PHE A 648 -26.70 7.02 15.74
C PHE A 648 -25.41 7.54 16.36
N ALA A 649 -24.48 8.12 15.57
CA ALA A 649 -23.14 8.49 16.00
C ALA A 649 -23.11 9.32 17.30
N GLU A 650 -24.10 10.21 17.50
CA GLU A 650 -24.22 11.08 18.68
C GLU A 650 -24.85 10.40 19.90
N ARG A 651 -25.45 9.21 19.72
CA ARG A 651 -26.20 8.47 20.76
C ARG A 651 -25.59 7.10 21.08
N LEU A 652 -24.42 6.78 20.53
CA LEU A 652 -23.82 5.44 20.64
C LEU A 652 -23.49 5.02 22.08
N ASP A 653 -23.14 6.00 22.92
CA ASP A 653 -22.77 5.79 24.31
C ASP A 653 -23.99 5.76 25.27
N GLU A 654 -25.19 6.07 24.76
CA GLU A 654 -26.44 6.02 25.52
C GLU A 654 -26.77 4.58 25.93
N VAL A 655 -27.18 4.36 27.18
CA VAL A 655 -27.67 3.07 27.69
C VAL A 655 -29.20 3.12 27.71
N PRO A 656 -29.88 2.45 26.76
CA PRO A 656 -31.34 2.47 26.71
C PRO A 656 -31.92 1.75 27.93
N SER A 657 -33.06 2.24 28.43
CA SER A 657 -33.73 1.68 29.60
C SER A 657 -34.18 0.23 29.34
N ASP A 658 -34.30 -0.58 30.38
CA ASP A 658 -34.76 -1.97 30.22
C ASP A 658 -36.16 -2.01 29.57
N GLY A 659 -36.29 -2.76 28.47
CA GLY A 659 -37.51 -2.84 27.66
C GLY A 659 -37.74 -1.68 26.69
N GLU A 660 -36.90 -0.64 26.68
CA GLU A 660 -37.00 0.48 25.75
C GLU A 660 -36.74 0.01 24.30
N ARG A 661 -37.64 0.33 23.37
CA ARG A 661 -37.51 -0.09 21.96
C ARG A 661 -37.03 1.08 21.09
N ILE A 662 -35.78 1.02 20.65
CA ILE A 662 -35.20 2.01 19.74
C ILE A 662 -35.31 1.50 18.30
N ALA A 663 -36.06 2.21 17.47
CA ALA A 663 -36.18 1.89 16.04
C ALA A 663 -34.88 2.22 15.31
N LEU A 664 -34.27 1.23 14.66
CA LEU A 664 -33.03 1.44 13.90
C LEU A 664 -33.25 2.04 12.51
N GLY A 665 -34.51 2.10 12.05
CA GLY A 665 -34.91 2.76 10.81
C GLY A 665 -36.43 2.89 10.72
N GLU A 666 -36.89 3.94 10.03
CA GLU A 666 -38.32 4.30 9.95
C GLU A 666 -39.02 3.78 8.68
N LEU A 667 -38.26 3.34 7.66
CA LEU A 667 -38.79 2.87 6.37
C LEU A 667 -38.59 1.37 6.21
N GLY A 668 -39.57 0.67 5.63
CA GLY A 668 -39.51 -0.75 5.27
C GLY A 668 -38.65 -1.06 4.06
N THR A 669 -37.45 -0.47 3.92
CA THR A 669 -36.53 -0.79 2.83
C THR A 669 -35.35 -1.63 3.33
N HIS A 670 -35.07 -2.74 2.64
CA HIS A 670 -34.00 -3.67 3.02
C HIS A 670 -32.61 -3.02 3.11
N CYS A 671 -32.26 -2.11 2.19
CA CYS A 671 -30.99 -1.37 2.22
C CYS A 671 -30.88 -0.38 3.40
N ARG A 672 -32.01 -0.02 4.03
CA ARG A 672 -32.08 0.85 5.22
C ARG A 672 -32.26 0.07 6.51
N GLY A 673 -32.18 -1.27 6.46
CA GLY A 673 -32.18 -2.15 7.62
C GLY A 673 -33.49 -2.87 7.91
N ALA A 674 -34.53 -2.76 7.06
CA ALA A 674 -35.77 -3.53 7.25
C ALA A 674 -35.55 -5.03 6.96
N VAL A 675 -36.22 -5.90 7.72
CA VAL A 675 -36.27 -7.34 7.44
C VAL A 675 -37.49 -7.64 6.58
N PHE A 676 -37.30 -8.43 5.53
CA PHE A 676 -38.40 -9.00 4.77
C PHE A 676 -38.65 -10.41 5.26
N LEU A 677 -39.89 -10.70 5.63
CA LEU A 677 -40.32 -12.01 6.10
C LEU A 677 -41.40 -12.55 5.17
N GLU A 678 -41.41 -13.85 4.96
CA GLU A 678 -42.44 -14.56 4.21
C GLU A 678 -43.84 -14.22 4.77
N GLY A 679 -44.79 -14.05 3.85
CA GLY A 679 -46.14 -13.57 4.11
C GLY A 679 -47.23 -14.44 3.51
N ALA A 680 -46.90 -15.63 3.00
CA ALA A 680 -47.85 -16.52 2.34
C ALA A 680 -49.11 -16.85 3.17
N ASP A 681 -49.00 -16.84 4.50
CA ASP A 681 -50.14 -17.04 5.41
C ASP A 681 -51.18 -15.90 5.39
N LEU A 682 -50.80 -14.72 4.89
CA LEU A 682 -51.71 -13.58 4.73
C LEU A 682 -52.49 -13.61 3.41
N LEU A 683 -52.11 -14.50 2.48
CA LEU A 683 -52.72 -14.58 1.16
C LEU A 683 -54.09 -15.27 1.25
N THR A 684 -55.13 -14.46 1.28
CA THR A 684 -56.54 -14.88 1.21
C THR A 684 -57.10 -14.63 -0.19
N ARG A 685 -58.26 -15.22 -0.50
CA ARG A 685 -58.95 -14.97 -1.78
C ARG A 685 -59.36 -13.51 -1.91
N GLU A 686 -59.79 -12.91 -0.80
CA GLU A 686 -60.21 -11.51 -0.72
C GLU A 686 -59.04 -10.57 -1.06
N LEU A 687 -57.86 -10.80 -0.47
CA LEU A 687 -56.67 -10.00 -0.77
C LEU A 687 -56.23 -10.18 -2.24
N GLU A 688 -56.21 -11.41 -2.74
CA GLU A 688 -55.83 -11.67 -4.13
C GLU A 688 -56.79 -11.02 -5.13
N GLU A 689 -58.10 -11.10 -4.88
CA GLU A 689 -59.11 -10.45 -5.71
C GLU A 689 -58.98 -8.92 -5.69
N GLU A 690 -58.76 -8.32 -4.52
CA GLU A 690 -58.61 -6.86 -4.42
C GLU A 690 -57.34 -6.37 -5.14
N VAL A 691 -56.20 -7.04 -4.94
CA VAL A 691 -54.95 -6.71 -5.65
C VAL A 691 -55.10 -6.90 -7.16
N ALA A 692 -55.77 -7.97 -7.61
CA ALA A 692 -56.01 -8.21 -9.03
C ALA A 692 -56.89 -7.13 -9.65
N GLN A 693 -57.90 -6.63 -8.92
CA GLN A 693 -58.77 -5.54 -9.39
C GLN A 693 -58.04 -4.19 -9.44
N VAL A 694 -57.24 -3.88 -8.42
CA VAL A 694 -56.37 -2.70 -8.41
C VAL A 694 -55.41 -2.74 -9.60
N ALA A 695 -54.73 -3.88 -9.82
CA ALA A 695 -53.80 -4.04 -10.93
C ALA A 695 -54.49 -3.97 -12.30
N ALA A 696 -55.69 -4.53 -12.44
CA ALA A 696 -56.48 -4.46 -13.67
C ALA A 696 -56.94 -3.04 -14.01
N GLY A 697 -57.11 -2.18 -13.00
CA GLY A 697 -57.45 -0.76 -13.17
C GLY A 697 -56.35 0.07 -13.83
N TYR A 698 -55.10 -0.36 -13.79
CA TYR A 698 -53.99 0.30 -14.48
C TYR A 698 -53.78 -0.36 -15.86
N SER A 699 -54.41 0.22 -16.89
CA SER A 699 -54.32 -0.27 -18.26
C SER A 699 -52.87 -0.33 -18.73
N GLY A 700 -52.41 -1.52 -19.17
CA GLY A 700 -51.01 -1.74 -19.58
C GLY A 700 -50.04 -2.12 -18.45
N PHE A 701 -50.53 -2.44 -17.24
CA PHE A 701 -49.75 -3.06 -16.17
C PHE A 701 -50.07 -4.55 -16.02
N PHE A 702 -49.02 -5.37 -15.91
CA PHE A 702 -49.12 -6.84 -15.89
C PHE A 702 -48.20 -7.50 -14.87
N LEU A 703 -47.05 -6.92 -14.53
CA LEU A 703 -46.10 -7.51 -13.58
C LEU A 703 -45.40 -6.44 -12.74
N GLY A 704 -45.39 -6.62 -11.42
CA GLY A 704 -44.68 -5.72 -10.54
C GLY A 704 -44.94 -5.98 -9.06
N ARG A 705 -44.39 -5.09 -8.22
CA ARG A 705 -44.53 -5.15 -6.76
C ARG A 705 -45.25 -3.92 -6.23
N PHE A 706 -46.33 -4.18 -5.51
CA PHE A 706 -47.02 -3.20 -4.68
C PHE A 706 -46.36 -3.14 -3.30
N ASP A 707 -45.92 -1.96 -2.90
CA ASP A 707 -45.46 -1.68 -1.55
C ASP A 707 -46.61 -1.01 -0.79
N LEU A 708 -47.09 -1.66 0.27
CA LEU A 708 -48.37 -1.36 0.91
C LEU A 708 -48.20 -1.05 2.40
N LYS A 709 -49.16 -0.30 2.96
CA LYS A 709 -49.39 -0.15 4.40
C LYS A 709 -50.77 -0.68 4.78
N ALA A 710 -50.85 -1.43 5.87
CA ALA A 710 -52.13 -1.85 6.43
C ALA A 710 -52.11 -1.71 7.96
N PRO A 711 -53.27 -1.50 8.62
CA PRO A 711 -53.34 -1.42 10.09
C PRO A 711 -52.75 -2.65 10.79
N SER A 712 -52.96 -3.84 10.21
CA SER A 712 -52.43 -5.12 10.67
C SER A 712 -52.36 -6.13 9.51
N GLY A 713 -51.70 -7.27 9.73
CA GLY A 713 -51.74 -8.39 8.78
C GLY A 713 -53.16 -8.91 8.52
N GLU A 714 -54.03 -8.93 9.53
CA GLU A 714 -55.43 -9.36 9.37
C GLU A 714 -56.24 -8.38 8.51
N ALA A 715 -56.00 -7.08 8.65
CA ALA A 715 -56.62 -6.07 7.80
C ALA A 715 -56.18 -6.23 6.35
N LEU A 716 -54.88 -6.49 6.12
CA LEU A 716 -54.36 -6.80 4.78
C LEU A 716 -55.08 -8.03 4.19
N SER A 717 -55.24 -9.11 4.95
CA SER A 717 -55.97 -10.31 4.51
C SER A 717 -57.45 -10.07 4.18
N ARG A 718 -58.04 -8.92 4.55
CA ARG A 718 -59.39 -8.51 4.13
C ARG A 718 -59.40 -7.54 2.95
N GLY A 719 -58.24 -7.25 2.35
CA GLY A 719 -58.11 -6.25 1.29
C GLY A 719 -58.02 -4.80 1.78
N GLU A 720 -57.88 -4.58 3.09
CA GLU A 720 -57.78 -3.23 3.66
C GLU A 720 -56.32 -2.76 3.68
N PHE A 721 -55.91 -1.99 2.67
CA PHE A 721 -54.54 -1.47 2.56
C PHE A 721 -54.45 -0.13 1.83
N GLN A 722 -53.32 0.56 2.01
CA GLN A 722 -52.92 1.73 1.25
C GLN A 722 -51.66 1.43 0.41
N ILE A 723 -51.66 1.84 -0.85
CA ILE A 723 -50.56 1.66 -1.81
C ILE A 723 -49.59 2.83 -1.66
N LEU A 724 -48.38 2.54 -1.18
CA LEU A 724 -47.32 3.54 -1.05
C LEU A 724 -46.56 3.76 -2.35
N GLU A 725 -46.32 2.67 -3.09
CA GLU A 725 -45.53 2.65 -4.31
C GLU A 725 -45.88 1.40 -5.13
N LEU A 726 -45.86 1.53 -6.46
CA LEU A 726 -45.93 0.42 -7.40
C LEU A 726 -44.65 0.43 -8.23
N ASN A 727 -43.97 -0.70 -8.29
CA ASN A 727 -42.71 -0.88 -9.00
C ASN A 727 -42.89 -1.86 -10.17
N GLY A 728 -42.34 -1.56 -11.34
CA GLY A 728 -42.42 -2.43 -12.51
C GLY A 728 -41.43 -3.62 -12.52
N LEU A 729 -40.90 -3.95 -13.70
CA LEU A 729 -40.11 -5.17 -13.98
C LEU A 729 -38.97 -5.46 -12.99
N THR A 730 -38.21 -4.43 -12.58
CA THR A 730 -37.04 -4.63 -11.72
C THR A 730 -37.34 -4.75 -10.23
N SER A 731 -38.62 -4.72 -9.87
CA SER A 731 -39.03 -5.10 -8.54
C SER A 731 -38.76 -6.58 -8.31
N GLU A 732 -37.94 -6.86 -7.31
CA GLU A 732 -37.66 -8.23 -6.89
C GLU A 732 -38.77 -8.66 -5.92
N PRO A 733 -39.26 -9.93 -5.99
CA PRO A 733 -40.17 -10.45 -4.98
C PRO A 733 -39.51 -10.36 -3.60
N ALA A 734 -40.12 -9.66 -2.67
CA ALA A 734 -39.45 -9.30 -1.41
C ALA A 734 -39.16 -10.51 -0.50
N HIS A 735 -39.91 -11.61 -0.63
CA HIS A 735 -39.71 -12.84 0.13
C HIS A 735 -38.35 -13.52 -0.12
N ILE A 736 -37.68 -13.26 -1.25
CA ILE A 736 -36.36 -13.88 -1.55
C ILE A 736 -35.27 -13.47 -0.55
N TYR A 737 -35.53 -12.40 0.22
CA TYR A 737 -34.66 -11.89 1.28
C TYR A 737 -35.03 -12.43 2.67
N ASP A 738 -36.00 -13.35 2.77
CA ASP A 738 -36.31 -13.99 4.03
C ASP A 738 -35.11 -14.83 4.52
N PRO A 739 -34.71 -14.71 5.80
CA PRO A 739 -33.55 -15.43 6.34
C PRO A 739 -33.63 -16.96 6.27
N SER A 740 -34.83 -17.53 6.11
CA SER A 740 -35.03 -18.97 5.94
C SER A 740 -34.72 -19.46 4.52
N TYR A 741 -34.59 -18.56 3.54
CA TYR A 741 -34.33 -18.90 2.15
C TYR A 741 -32.83 -19.00 1.86
N GLY A 742 -32.43 -20.11 1.25
CA GLY A 742 -31.09 -20.30 0.71
C GLY A 742 -30.86 -19.59 -0.63
N PRO A 743 -29.60 -19.41 -1.05
CA PRO A 743 -29.23 -18.72 -2.28
C PRO A 743 -29.86 -19.35 -3.54
N LEU A 744 -29.92 -20.69 -3.60
CA LEU A 744 -30.51 -21.41 -4.73
C LEU A 744 -32.02 -21.15 -4.86
N THR A 745 -32.74 -21.07 -3.75
CA THR A 745 -34.19 -20.81 -3.74
C THR A 745 -34.47 -19.39 -4.22
N GLY A 746 -33.73 -18.40 -3.70
CA GLY A 746 -33.82 -17.00 -4.14
C GLY A 746 -33.47 -16.82 -5.63
N MET A 747 -32.37 -17.43 -6.11
CA MET A 747 -32.01 -17.38 -7.53
C MET A 747 -33.06 -18.03 -8.43
N ARG A 748 -33.64 -19.18 -8.02
CA ARG A 748 -34.72 -19.83 -8.78
C ARG A 748 -35.95 -18.94 -8.88
N ALA A 749 -36.37 -18.31 -7.78
CA ALA A 749 -37.49 -17.37 -7.77
C ALA A 749 -37.23 -16.19 -8.73
N LEU A 750 -36.04 -15.59 -8.70
CA LEU A 750 -35.65 -14.53 -9.63
C LEU A 750 -35.71 -14.99 -11.09
N VAL A 751 -35.13 -16.15 -11.41
CA VAL A 751 -35.17 -16.71 -12.77
C VAL A 751 -36.61 -16.97 -13.23
N GLN A 752 -37.49 -17.45 -12.35
CA GLN A 752 -38.90 -17.65 -12.65
C GLN A 752 -39.64 -16.33 -12.92
N THR A 753 -39.41 -15.30 -12.10
CA THR A 753 -39.97 -13.95 -12.33
C THR A 753 -39.56 -13.39 -13.68
N TRP A 754 -38.28 -13.50 -14.04
CA TRP A 754 -37.80 -13.00 -15.33
C TRP A 754 -38.31 -13.82 -16.52
N ARG A 755 -38.47 -15.15 -16.38
CA ARG A 755 -39.13 -15.97 -17.40
C ARG A 755 -40.57 -15.50 -17.63
N LEU A 756 -41.31 -15.29 -16.55
CA LEU A 756 -42.68 -14.78 -16.63
C LEU A 756 -42.74 -13.40 -17.28
N ALA A 757 -41.79 -12.51 -16.97
CA ALA A 757 -41.70 -11.21 -17.62
C ALA A 757 -41.42 -11.30 -19.14
N ILE A 758 -40.57 -12.24 -19.57
CA ILE A 758 -40.33 -12.51 -21.01
C ILE A 758 -41.60 -13.05 -21.68
N ASP A 759 -42.33 -13.96 -21.01
CA ASP A 759 -43.55 -14.55 -21.56
C ASP A 759 -44.67 -13.49 -21.69
N ILE A 760 -44.94 -12.72 -20.63
CA ILE A 760 -45.89 -11.57 -20.64
C ILE A 760 -45.50 -10.56 -21.72
N GLY A 761 -44.23 -10.15 -21.74
CA GLY A 761 -43.73 -9.17 -22.72
C GLY A 761 -43.80 -9.69 -24.14
N SER A 762 -43.65 -11.00 -24.36
CA SER A 762 -43.81 -11.63 -25.67
C SER A 762 -45.26 -11.61 -26.14
N GLU A 763 -46.23 -11.84 -25.25
CA GLU A 763 -47.66 -11.73 -25.55
C GLU A 763 -48.07 -10.28 -25.86
N ASN A 764 -47.65 -9.32 -25.02
CA ASN A 764 -47.89 -7.90 -25.27
C ASN A 764 -47.28 -7.46 -26.60
N ALA A 765 -46.06 -7.91 -26.92
CA ALA A 765 -45.42 -7.62 -28.19
C ALA A 765 -46.12 -8.28 -29.39
N ARG A 766 -46.84 -9.40 -29.21
CA ARG A 766 -47.72 -9.95 -30.27
C ARG A 766 -49.01 -9.14 -30.40
N ALA A 767 -49.50 -8.57 -29.30
CA ALA A 767 -50.65 -7.66 -29.27
C ALA A 767 -50.32 -6.22 -29.72
N GLY A 768 -49.09 -5.96 -30.21
CA GLY A 768 -48.69 -4.67 -30.77
C GLY A 768 -47.88 -3.75 -29.86
N ALA A 769 -47.54 -4.18 -28.63
CA ALA A 769 -46.70 -3.39 -27.74
C ALA A 769 -45.25 -3.27 -28.26
N ARG A 770 -44.65 -2.09 -28.08
CA ARG A 770 -43.27 -1.81 -28.51
C ARG A 770 -42.25 -2.57 -27.66
N VAL A 771 -41.35 -3.32 -28.31
CA VAL A 771 -40.16 -3.92 -27.70
C VAL A 771 -38.96 -3.04 -27.95
N SER A 772 -38.21 -2.70 -26.90
CA SER A 772 -37.02 -1.85 -27.02
C SER A 772 -35.78 -2.67 -27.41
N GLY A 773 -34.91 -2.08 -28.23
CA GLY A 773 -33.67 -2.71 -28.68
C GLY A 773 -32.51 -2.60 -27.67
N PRO A 774 -31.39 -3.29 -27.91
CA PRO A 774 -30.21 -3.27 -27.03
C PRO A 774 -29.64 -1.87 -26.81
N VAL A 775 -29.60 -1.03 -27.84
CA VAL A 775 -29.07 0.35 -27.76
C VAL A 775 -29.91 1.22 -26.82
N GLU A 776 -31.23 1.11 -26.89
CA GLU A 776 -32.15 1.87 -26.06
C GLU A 776 -32.04 1.45 -24.58
N VAL A 777 -31.94 0.14 -24.33
CA VAL A 777 -31.72 -0.43 -22.99
C VAL A 777 -30.38 0.02 -22.40
N LEU A 778 -29.28 -0.13 -23.15
CA LEU A 778 -27.94 0.28 -22.70
C LEU A 778 -27.87 1.81 -22.46
N GLY A 779 -28.47 2.61 -23.35
CA GLY A 779 -28.54 4.06 -23.20
C GLY A 779 -29.35 4.49 -21.97
N ALA A 780 -30.43 3.80 -21.63
CA ALA A 780 -31.19 4.05 -20.41
C ALA A 780 -30.38 3.69 -19.14
N LEU A 781 -29.71 2.54 -19.13
CA LEU A 781 -28.84 2.12 -18.02
C LEU A 781 -27.66 3.09 -17.80
N TRP A 782 -27.05 3.57 -18.88
CA TRP A 782 -25.94 4.53 -18.79
C TRP A 782 -26.39 5.89 -18.26
N ARG A 783 -27.51 6.44 -18.76
CA ARG A 783 -28.09 7.70 -18.27
C ARG A 783 -28.45 7.62 -16.79
N TYR A 784 -29.02 6.50 -16.36
CA TYR A 784 -29.32 6.26 -14.95
C TYR A 784 -28.04 6.24 -14.10
N ARG A 785 -27.02 5.47 -14.50
CA ARG A 785 -25.76 5.38 -13.76
C ARG A 785 -25.07 6.74 -13.61
N ARG A 786 -25.15 7.60 -14.64
CA ARG A 786 -24.58 8.96 -14.61
C ARG A 786 -25.36 9.89 -13.67
N ARG A 787 -26.69 9.77 -13.60
CA ARG A 787 -27.52 10.53 -12.64
C ARG A 787 -27.33 10.07 -11.19
N SER A 788 -27.25 8.75 -10.95
CA SER A 788 -26.99 8.20 -9.61
C SER A 788 -25.54 8.40 -9.13
N ALA A 789 -24.60 8.81 -9.99
CA ALA A 789 -23.22 9.11 -9.60
C ALA A 789 -23.06 10.49 -8.94
N VAL A 790 -24.07 11.36 -9.01
CA VAL A 790 -24.06 12.71 -8.42
C VAL A 790 -24.31 12.69 -6.89
N GLU A 791 -24.85 11.60 -6.35
CA GLU A 791 -24.74 11.24 -4.92
C GLU A 791 -24.52 9.73 -4.81
N PRO A 792 -23.28 9.25 -4.61
CA PRO A 792 -23.09 7.84 -4.37
C PRO A 792 -23.60 7.52 -2.96
N LEU A 793 -24.73 6.81 -2.86
CA LEU A 793 -24.83 5.73 -1.87
C LEU A 793 -23.78 4.69 -2.29
N GLY A 794 -22.54 4.92 -1.84
CA GLY A 794 -21.35 4.24 -2.32
C GLY A 794 -21.46 2.71 -2.23
N PRO A 795 -21.00 1.95 -3.24
CA PRO A 795 -20.83 0.50 -3.12
C PRO A 795 -19.77 0.15 -2.08
N GLU A 796 -18.73 0.97 -1.94
CA GLU A 796 -17.73 0.92 -0.87
C GLU A 796 -17.20 2.35 -0.68
N GLY A 797 -16.99 2.78 0.56
CA GLY A 797 -16.38 4.08 0.84
C GLY A 797 -14.94 4.14 0.35
N TRP A 798 -14.68 5.03 -0.60
CA TRP A 798 -13.39 5.68 -0.82
C TRP A 798 -13.71 7.15 -1.12
N PHE A 799 -13.35 8.02 -0.18
CA PHE A 799 -13.38 9.47 -0.39
C PHE A 799 -12.10 9.85 -1.16
N GLU A 800 -12.25 10.37 -2.37
CA GLU A 800 -11.27 11.31 -2.95
C GLU A 800 -11.80 12.72 -2.64
N LEU A 801 -10.97 13.52 -1.96
CA LEU A 801 -11.22 14.96 -1.82
C LEU A 801 -10.95 15.62 -3.17
N PRO A 802 -11.79 16.53 -3.66
CA PRO A 802 -11.41 17.39 -4.78
C PRO A 802 -10.24 18.31 -4.37
N PRO A 803 -9.35 18.68 -5.31
CA PRO A 803 -8.28 19.62 -5.04
C PRO A 803 -8.86 20.96 -4.60
N LEU A 804 -8.25 21.57 -3.59
CA LEU A 804 -8.44 22.98 -3.27
C LEU A 804 -7.86 23.77 -4.45
N GLU A 805 -8.72 24.26 -5.33
CA GLU A 805 -8.38 25.42 -6.15
C GLU A 805 -8.33 26.63 -5.22
N GLU A 806 -7.11 27.12 -5.03
CA GLU A 806 -6.82 28.52 -4.75
C GLU A 806 -7.43 29.37 -5.87
N ASP A 807 -8.12 30.45 -5.53
CA ASP A 807 -7.79 31.78 -6.07
C ASP A 807 -8.77 32.85 -5.54
N GLY A 808 -8.22 34.02 -5.22
CA GLY A 808 -8.93 35.31 -5.23
C GLY A 808 -9.34 35.88 -3.88
#